data_AF-W4HD37-F1
#
_entry.id   AF-W4HD37-F1
#
_cell.length_a   1.000
_cell.length_b   1.000
_cell.length_c   1.000
_cell.angle_alpha   90.00
_cell.angle_beta   90.00
_cell.angle_gamma   90.00
#
_symmetry.space_group_name_H-M   'P 1'
#
loop_
_entity.id
_entity.type
_entity.pdbx_description
1 polymer ?
#
loop_
_entity_poly.entity_id
_entity_poly.type
_entity_poly.pdbx_seq_one_letter_code
_entity_poly.pdbx_strand_id
1 'polypeptide(L)'
;MMDLSGARQGLLRGFRGLVAGAMARDLRAFVVPGEDIANARGLDLDAAGLIRAVTPRHANVLLIAGPLPTALADAASVVWAQMPRPRCILALGEVDLGPLPTADVTAEMSQAGLISGLEDLRKLLRNGAFAPDITEFDAPALSERIEYTCPMHPEVVSDEPGKCPKCGMFLVERRVSGAASHGHEGHEGHEGHEGHEGHEGHEKSSTGSTQAEKAHHHADAVTSAEASTSYVCPMHPEVTSDTPGSCPKCGMDLVPQAEAGEHAHQGHHAHHGHGHHAKPASEPTGPYTCPMHPEVTSETPGSCPKCGMDLVPQAEAGGHAHSGHGSHKHHAHTPAQEGQGGHAAHGAHGQQDAHSEHHGHAGHGAAPDIPGIEPHFMSMVELTEGKPVSPDGLVMEWIDAPFGPFFPGLPSGLHMVLTLDGDSVAGAEIRGMEAAALPSGVALEDFAASLADAVPLSPVAMRELACRAAEAATGQTAPKDVLTARAAAVERERIASHLNWLAGLARQAGLAPLGRRAAAMEHRVRTAKADEVAEQATSITSLLHVALNRSLMGPKLTGIGTLQGASEGPVARAAGHASDARHGDGVYDELGFEPITQDEGDAMARLRQRCAEIAQSLDLIAEAGAIAIPVMPRAKGDGHGMATLETPRGPATLHLTLKGGMVSSTHLTTPFAALAAHVPDLIKQMELADALTAIASLDLDPWSASQ
;
A
#
# COMPACT_ATOMS: atom_id res chain seq x y z
N MET A 1 27.42 -26.75 -6.54
CA MET A 1 27.57 -25.53 -5.74
C MET A 1 26.23 -24.86 -5.87
N MET A 2 25.42 -24.76 -4.81
CA MET A 2 24.11 -24.10 -4.92
C MET A 2 24.37 -22.61 -5.09
N ASP A 3 24.03 -22.08 -6.25
CA ASP A 3 24.16 -20.66 -6.54
C ASP A 3 23.04 -19.91 -5.82
N LEU A 4 23.40 -18.84 -5.12
CA LEU A 4 22.46 -17.97 -4.43
C LEU A 4 21.63 -17.22 -5.47
N SER A 5 20.31 -17.33 -5.39
CA SER A 5 19.36 -16.71 -6.32
C SER A 5 19.59 -15.20 -6.50
N GLY A 6 19.95 -14.52 -5.41
CA GLY A 6 20.22 -13.09 -5.38
C GLY A 6 21.69 -12.70 -5.29
N ALA A 7 22.66 -13.51 -5.76
CA ALA A 7 24.09 -13.21 -5.66
C ALA A 7 24.49 -11.86 -6.31
N ARG A 8 25.57 -11.24 -5.82
CA ARG A 8 26.22 -10.10 -6.49
C ARG A 8 27.16 -10.59 -7.60
N GLN A 9 27.30 -9.81 -8.67
CA GLN A 9 28.26 -10.14 -9.72
C GLN A 9 29.71 -10.04 -9.21
N GLY A 10 30.49 -11.09 -9.46
CA GLY A 10 31.93 -11.15 -9.20
C GLY A 10 32.42 -12.49 -8.66
N LEU A 11 33.73 -12.72 -8.74
CA LEU A 11 34.36 -13.90 -8.15
C LEU A 11 34.57 -13.74 -6.65
N LEU A 12 34.20 -14.76 -5.87
CA LEU A 12 34.38 -14.83 -4.42
C LEU A 12 35.85 -15.10 -4.05
N ARG A 13 36.68 -14.05 -3.98
CA ARG A 13 38.10 -14.13 -3.60
C ARG A 13 38.55 -12.93 -2.75
N GLY A 14 39.55 -13.13 -1.90
CA GLY A 14 40.20 -12.07 -1.12
C GLY A 14 39.20 -11.26 -0.28
N PHE A 15 39.17 -9.93 -0.50
CA PHE A 15 38.28 -9.01 0.22
C PHE A 15 36.79 -9.38 0.10
N ARG A 16 36.32 -9.88 -1.05
CA ARG A 16 34.92 -10.31 -1.23
C ARG A 16 34.54 -11.48 -0.33
N GLY A 17 35.48 -12.37 -0.01
CA GLY A 17 35.26 -13.45 0.96
C GLY A 17 35.09 -12.92 2.39
N LEU A 18 35.86 -11.90 2.77
CA LEU A 18 35.69 -11.23 4.07
C LEU A 18 34.34 -10.50 4.15
N VAL A 19 33.94 -9.80 3.08
CA VAL A 19 32.64 -9.13 2.97
C VAL A 19 31.51 -10.15 3.07
N ALA A 20 31.55 -11.26 2.31
CA ALA A 20 30.56 -12.33 2.38
C ALA A 20 30.44 -12.91 3.81
N GLY A 21 31.57 -13.09 4.49
CA GLY A 21 31.61 -13.50 5.90
C GLY A 21 30.93 -12.52 6.86
N ALA A 22 31.08 -11.22 6.64
CA ALA A 22 30.40 -10.19 7.43
C ALA A 22 28.90 -10.14 7.14
N MET A 23 28.50 -10.19 5.85
CA MET A 23 27.10 -10.16 5.43
C MET A 23 26.32 -11.37 5.94
N ALA A 24 26.94 -12.55 5.98
CA ALA A 24 26.33 -13.75 6.54
C ALA A 24 26.10 -13.69 8.06
N ARG A 25 26.62 -12.68 8.78
CA ARG A 25 26.32 -12.48 10.20
C ARG A 25 25.14 -11.54 10.41
N ASP A 26 24.88 -10.62 9.46
CA ASP A 26 23.85 -9.60 9.53
C ASP A 26 22.67 -10.00 8.63
N LEU A 27 21.88 -10.97 9.10
CA LEU A 27 20.65 -11.41 8.41
C LEU A 27 19.50 -10.49 8.79
N ARG A 28 19.04 -9.71 7.81
CA ARG A 28 17.94 -8.75 7.92
C ARG A 28 16.77 -9.25 7.10
N ALA A 29 15.70 -9.69 7.76
CA ALA A 29 14.54 -10.24 7.11
C ALA A 29 13.42 -9.24 6.91
N PHE A 30 12.89 -9.21 5.70
CA PHE A 30 11.53 -8.77 5.43
C PHE A 30 10.63 -10.02 5.51
N VAL A 31 9.59 -9.96 6.35
CA VAL A 31 8.74 -11.11 6.64
C VAL A 31 7.47 -11.00 5.82
N VAL A 32 7.10 -12.09 5.16
CA VAL A 32 5.90 -12.20 4.32
C VAL A 32 5.08 -13.41 4.78
N PRO A 33 3.76 -13.28 5.00
CA PRO A 33 2.94 -12.07 4.83
C PRO A 33 3.28 -10.93 5.81
N GLY A 34 3.77 -11.27 6.99
CA GLY A 34 4.25 -10.29 7.95
C GLY A 34 4.48 -10.90 9.33
N GLU A 35 4.91 -10.04 10.25
CA GLU A 35 5.33 -10.48 11.59
C GLU A 35 4.17 -10.99 12.45
N ASP A 36 2.99 -10.39 12.31
CA ASP A 36 1.77 -10.82 13.00
C ASP A 36 1.42 -12.27 12.66
N ILE A 37 1.48 -12.65 11.38
CA ILE A 37 1.24 -14.01 10.90
C ILE A 37 2.37 -14.96 11.31
N ALA A 38 3.62 -14.52 11.24
CA ALA A 38 4.76 -15.32 11.70
C ALA A 38 4.66 -15.65 13.20
N ASN A 39 4.34 -14.65 14.04
CA ASN A 39 4.10 -14.83 15.46
C ASN A 39 2.87 -15.74 15.70
N ALA A 40 1.80 -15.56 14.92
CA ALA A 40 0.60 -16.40 15.00
C ALA A 40 0.89 -17.89 14.69
N ARG A 41 1.87 -18.14 13.81
CA ARG A 41 2.40 -19.48 13.50
C ARG A 41 3.46 -19.97 14.50
N GLY A 42 3.71 -19.22 15.57
CA GLY A 42 4.60 -19.60 16.67
C GLY A 42 6.09 -19.35 16.39
N LEU A 43 6.42 -18.41 15.51
CA LEU A 43 7.80 -18.04 15.22
C LEU A 43 8.25 -16.86 16.09
N ASP A 44 9.30 -17.05 16.89
CA ASP A 44 9.98 -15.96 17.59
C ASP A 44 11.21 -15.53 16.78
N LEU A 45 11.01 -14.48 15.98
CA LEU A 45 12.01 -13.95 15.06
C LEU A 45 13.24 -13.39 15.78
N ASP A 46 13.05 -12.74 16.93
CA ASP A 46 14.16 -12.17 17.71
C ASP A 46 14.99 -13.28 18.36
N ALA A 47 14.33 -14.29 18.94
CA ALA A 47 15.02 -15.45 19.54
C ALA A 47 15.79 -16.27 18.50
N ALA A 48 15.35 -16.28 17.25
CA ALA A 48 16.09 -16.90 16.14
C ALA A 48 17.34 -16.10 15.71
N GLY A 49 17.55 -14.90 16.27
CA GLY A 49 18.66 -14.02 15.95
C GLY A 49 18.51 -13.31 14.60
N LEU A 50 17.26 -13.09 14.18
CA LEU A 50 16.92 -12.39 12.95
C LEU A 50 16.75 -10.90 13.22
N ILE A 51 17.38 -10.06 12.40
CA ILE A 51 17.13 -8.62 12.45
C ILE A 51 15.95 -8.33 11.52
N ARG A 52 14.95 -7.60 12.00
CA ARG A 52 13.79 -7.25 11.17
C ARG A 52 14.07 -6.02 10.33
N ALA A 53 13.77 -6.13 9.04
CA ALA A 53 13.81 -5.01 8.11
C ALA A 53 12.40 -4.43 7.97
N VAL A 54 12.27 -3.13 8.22
CA VAL A 54 11.01 -2.39 8.05
C VAL A 54 10.70 -2.18 6.57
N THR A 55 11.71 -2.14 5.70
CA THR A 55 11.52 -1.95 4.26
C THR A 55 12.31 -2.99 3.48
N PRO A 56 11.85 -3.39 2.28
CA PRO A 56 12.57 -4.34 1.43
C PRO A 56 14.00 -3.87 1.11
N ARG A 57 14.21 -2.54 0.99
CA ARG A 57 15.51 -1.92 0.71
C ARG A 57 16.57 -2.18 1.80
N HIS A 58 16.15 -2.53 3.01
CA HIS A 58 17.05 -2.85 4.13
C HIS A 58 17.15 -4.35 4.42
N ALA A 59 16.47 -5.18 3.64
CA ALA A 59 16.44 -6.62 3.81
C ALA A 59 17.44 -7.33 2.88
N ASN A 60 18.04 -8.40 3.38
CA ASN A 60 18.79 -9.37 2.57
C ASN A 60 18.21 -10.79 2.69
N VAL A 61 17.21 -10.99 3.54
CA VAL A 61 16.42 -12.22 3.63
C VAL A 61 14.96 -11.89 3.34
N LEU A 62 14.32 -12.61 2.43
CA LEU A 62 12.88 -12.66 2.32
C LEU A 62 12.42 -13.92 3.07
N LEU A 63 11.80 -13.73 4.23
CA LEU A 63 11.28 -14.84 5.03
C LEU A 63 9.82 -15.06 4.66
N ILE A 64 9.52 -16.22 4.08
CA ILE A 64 8.16 -16.62 3.75
C ILE A 64 7.67 -17.58 4.84
N ALA A 65 6.80 -17.07 5.70
CA ALA A 65 6.38 -17.73 6.92
C ALA A 65 5.12 -18.56 6.71
N GLY A 66 5.09 -19.46 5.72
CA GLY A 66 4.02 -20.45 5.50
C GLY A 66 3.30 -20.27 4.17
N PRO A 67 2.14 -20.93 3.99
CA PRO A 67 1.36 -20.84 2.77
C PRO A 67 1.07 -19.38 2.42
N LEU A 68 1.25 -19.06 1.15
CA LEU A 68 1.12 -17.73 0.61
C LEU A 68 0.09 -17.76 -0.52
N PRO A 69 -1.11 -17.17 -0.33
CA PRO A 69 -2.09 -17.07 -1.40
C PRO A 69 -1.51 -16.33 -2.61
N THR A 70 -1.96 -16.67 -3.81
CA THR A 70 -1.39 -16.17 -5.08
C THR A 70 -1.26 -14.65 -5.12
N ALA A 71 -2.30 -13.92 -4.66
CA ALA A 71 -2.27 -12.46 -4.60
C ALA A 71 -1.12 -11.91 -3.72
N LEU A 72 -0.79 -12.59 -2.62
CA LEU A 72 0.34 -12.24 -1.77
C LEU A 72 1.67 -12.69 -2.38
N ALA A 73 1.72 -13.80 -3.12
CA ALA A 73 2.92 -14.24 -3.84
C ALA A 73 3.33 -13.23 -4.93
N ASP A 74 2.36 -12.68 -5.65
CA ASP A 74 2.59 -11.62 -6.64
C ASP A 74 3.16 -10.37 -5.97
N ALA A 75 2.56 -9.90 -4.87
CA ALA A 75 3.09 -8.77 -4.11
C ALA A 75 4.49 -9.06 -3.53
N ALA A 76 4.76 -10.30 -3.12
CA ALA A 76 6.06 -10.71 -2.59
C ALA A 76 7.14 -10.68 -3.66
N SER A 77 6.80 -10.95 -4.93
CA SER A 77 7.71 -10.80 -6.06
C SER A 77 8.18 -9.36 -6.25
N VAL A 78 7.29 -8.39 -6.04
CA VAL A 78 7.62 -6.95 -6.05
C VAL A 78 8.58 -6.62 -4.91
N VAL A 79 8.30 -7.12 -3.70
CA VAL A 79 9.19 -6.98 -2.54
C VAL A 79 10.59 -7.53 -2.86
N TRP A 80 10.67 -8.74 -3.42
CA TRP A 80 11.94 -9.36 -3.79
C TRP A 80 12.74 -8.55 -4.81
N ALA A 81 12.06 -7.99 -5.83
CA ALA A 81 12.69 -7.13 -6.83
C ALA A 81 13.29 -5.86 -6.21
N GLN A 82 12.66 -5.30 -5.16
CA GLN A 82 13.13 -4.10 -4.46
C GLN A 82 14.28 -4.35 -3.47
N MET A 83 14.59 -5.61 -3.14
CA MET A 83 15.63 -5.96 -2.18
C MET A 83 17.04 -5.84 -2.78
N PRO A 84 18.03 -5.29 -2.05
CA PRO A 84 19.40 -5.21 -2.51
C PRO A 84 20.08 -6.59 -2.57
N ARG A 85 20.94 -6.81 -3.56
CA ARG A 85 21.83 -7.99 -3.59
C ARG A 85 22.97 -7.84 -2.55
N PRO A 86 23.55 -8.92 -2.00
CA PRO A 86 23.05 -10.27 -2.08
C PRO A 86 21.76 -10.41 -1.26
N ARG A 87 20.79 -11.11 -1.82
CA ARG A 87 19.50 -11.41 -1.19
C ARG A 87 19.21 -12.91 -1.27
N CYS A 88 18.45 -13.44 -0.33
CA CYS A 88 18.08 -14.84 -0.28
C CYS A 88 16.65 -15.04 0.20
N ILE A 89 16.02 -16.13 -0.22
CA ILE A 89 14.68 -16.54 0.21
C ILE A 89 14.81 -17.71 1.20
N LEU A 90 14.19 -17.57 2.37
CA LEU A 90 13.93 -18.66 3.30
C LEU A 90 12.43 -18.93 3.33
N ALA A 91 12.02 -20.10 2.88
CA ALA A 91 10.63 -20.53 2.96
C ALA A 91 10.45 -21.55 4.10
N LEU A 92 9.48 -21.31 4.97
CA LEU A 92 9.12 -22.21 6.06
C LEU A 92 7.81 -22.91 5.72
N GLY A 93 7.77 -24.23 5.84
CA GLY A 93 6.64 -25.07 5.48
C GLY A 93 6.54 -25.37 3.98
N GLU A 94 5.42 -25.97 3.58
CA GLU A 94 5.08 -26.12 2.16
C GLU A 94 4.56 -24.78 1.63
N VAL A 95 5.28 -24.22 0.66
CA VAL A 95 5.03 -22.88 0.14
C VAL A 95 5.04 -22.94 -1.38
N ASP A 96 3.93 -22.58 -2.00
CA ASP A 96 3.93 -22.17 -3.41
C ASP A 96 4.49 -20.75 -3.50
N LEU A 97 5.61 -20.62 -4.20
CA LEU A 97 6.32 -19.35 -4.35
C LEU A 97 5.79 -18.54 -5.55
N GLY A 98 4.93 -19.14 -6.39
CA GLY A 98 4.36 -18.49 -7.57
C GLY A 98 5.45 -17.86 -8.44
N PRO A 99 5.41 -16.54 -8.70
CA PRO A 99 6.39 -15.85 -9.55
C PRO A 99 7.75 -15.61 -8.89
N LEU A 100 7.92 -15.91 -7.59
CA LEU A 100 9.21 -15.78 -6.92
C LEU A 100 10.22 -16.83 -7.41
N PRO A 101 11.53 -16.55 -7.32
CA PRO A 101 12.55 -17.57 -7.50
C PRO A 101 12.37 -18.73 -6.51
N THR A 102 12.93 -19.89 -6.86
CA THR A 102 13.03 -21.01 -5.94
C THR A 102 13.71 -20.58 -4.65
N ALA A 103 13.16 -21.00 -3.50
CA ALA A 103 13.76 -20.68 -2.21
C ALA A 103 15.20 -21.19 -2.11
N ASP A 104 16.10 -20.35 -1.61
CA ASP A 104 17.50 -20.72 -1.39
C ASP A 104 17.62 -21.75 -0.26
N VAL A 105 16.75 -21.65 0.74
CA VAL A 105 16.60 -22.62 1.84
C VAL A 105 15.11 -22.84 2.11
N THR A 106 14.73 -24.10 2.27
CA THR A 106 13.43 -24.51 2.79
C THR A 106 13.62 -25.20 4.15
N ALA A 107 12.72 -24.95 5.09
CA ALA A 107 12.72 -25.63 6.38
C ALA A 107 11.29 -25.84 6.90
N GLU A 108 11.14 -26.63 7.96
CA GLU A 108 9.84 -26.88 8.59
C GLU A 108 9.24 -25.59 9.17
N MET A 109 7.89 -25.50 9.20
CA MET A 109 7.17 -24.42 9.89
C MET A 109 7.26 -24.60 11.41
N SER A 110 8.42 -24.29 11.98
CA SER A 110 8.67 -24.37 13.41
C SER A 110 9.80 -23.43 13.83
N GLN A 111 9.88 -23.11 15.13
CA GLN A 111 10.99 -22.32 15.66
C GLN A 111 12.35 -23.00 15.41
N ALA A 112 12.41 -24.33 15.52
CA ALA A 112 13.62 -25.09 15.21
C ALA A 112 13.98 -25.01 13.72
N GLY A 113 12.99 -25.14 12.83
CA GLY A 113 13.16 -24.99 11.38
C GLY A 113 13.64 -23.60 10.98
N LEU A 114 13.11 -22.54 11.61
CA LEU A 114 13.60 -21.17 11.43
C LEU A 114 15.07 -21.04 11.84
N ILE A 115 15.45 -21.53 13.02
CA ILE A 115 16.84 -21.45 13.50
C ILE A 115 17.79 -22.20 12.55
N SER A 116 17.47 -23.45 12.19
CA SER A 116 18.32 -24.24 11.29
C SER A 116 18.39 -23.64 9.89
N GLY A 117 17.26 -23.15 9.36
CA GLY A 117 17.20 -22.51 8.04
C GLY A 117 18.06 -21.24 7.98
N LEU A 118 18.05 -20.43 9.05
CA LEU A 118 18.93 -19.27 9.15
C LEU A 118 20.41 -19.69 9.19
N GLU A 119 20.78 -20.74 9.94
CA GLU A 119 22.16 -21.25 9.92
C GLU A 119 22.63 -21.68 8.53
N ASP A 120 21.76 -22.32 7.76
CA ASP A 120 22.05 -22.73 6.39
C ASP A 120 22.15 -21.52 5.45
N LEU A 121 21.29 -20.51 5.59
CA LEU A 121 21.46 -19.24 4.88
C LEU A 121 22.80 -18.56 5.19
N ARG A 122 23.26 -18.58 6.45
CA ARG A 122 24.59 -18.05 6.80
C ARG A 122 25.71 -18.82 6.10
N LYS A 123 25.58 -20.14 5.92
CA LYS A 123 26.55 -20.95 5.15
C LYS A 123 26.49 -20.59 3.66
N LEU A 124 25.29 -20.46 3.11
CA LEU A 124 25.06 -20.15 1.70
C LEU A 124 25.60 -18.76 1.35
N LEU A 125 25.26 -17.72 2.13
CA LEU A 125 25.79 -16.36 1.93
C LEU A 125 27.32 -16.29 2.03
N ARG A 126 27.94 -17.02 2.97
CA ARG A 126 29.42 -17.08 3.07
C ARG A 126 30.07 -17.58 1.79
N ASN A 127 29.43 -18.53 1.11
CA ASN A 127 30.00 -19.26 -0.02
C ASN A 127 29.49 -18.81 -1.38
N GLY A 128 28.36 -18.08 -1.44
CA GLY A 128 27.63 -17.77 -2.66
C GLY A 128 27.17 -16.32 -2.79
N ALA A 129 27.57 -15.42 -1.88
CA ALA A 129 27.19 -14.00 -2.00
C ALA A 129 27.71 -13.31 -3.28
N PHE A 130 28.72 -13.88 -3.94
CA PHE A 130 29.27 -13.40 -5.21
C PHE A 130 29.37 -14.53 -6.21
N ALA A 131 28.79 -14.35 -7.40
CA ALA A 131 28.82 -15.29 -8.52
C ALA A 131 29.32 -14.60 -9.79
N PRO A 132 30.09 -15.29 -10.67
CA PRO A 132 30.61 -14.69 -11.89
C PRO A 132 29.49 -14.23 -12.83
N ASP A 133 28.43 -15.03 -12.91
CA ASP A 133 27.23 -14.78 -13.69
C ASP A 133 26.05 -14.64 -12.73
N ILE A 134 25.15 -13.70 -13.03
CA ILE A 134 23.95 -13.44 -12.23
C ILE A 134 22.71 -13.46 -13.13
N THR A 135 21.62 -14.00 -12.61
CA THR A 135 20.30 -13.90 -13.25
C THR A 135 19.62 -12.65 -12.75
N GLU A 136 19.15 -11.79 -13.67
CA GLU A 136 18.27 -10.69 -13.32
C GLU A 136 16.87 -11.20 -13.03
N PHE A 137 16.20 -10.53 -12.09
CA PHE A 137 14.84 -10.86 -11.70
C PHE A 137 14.02 -9.60 -11.81
N ASP A 138 13.01 -9.63 -12.67
CA ASP A 138 11.99 -8.61 -12.81
C ASP A 138 10.66 -9.19 -12.33
N ALA A 139 9.98 -8.47 -11.44
CA ALA A 139 8.67 -8.88 -10.96
C ALA A 139 7.64 -8.74 -12.10
N PRO A 140 6.86 -9.79 -12.43
CA PRO A 140 5.84 -9.70 -13.47
C PRO A 140 4.85 -8.55 -13.24
N ALA A 141 4.49 -8.30 -11.98
CA ALA A 141 3.60 -7.21 -11.57
C ALA A 141 4.16 -5.80 -11.86
N LEU A 142 5.48 -5.65 -12.03
CA LEU A 142 6.13 -4.39 -12.40
C LEU A 142 6.33 -4.25 -13.91
N SER A 143 5.99 -5.27 -14.71
CA SER A 143 6.06 -5.14 -16.16
C SER A 143 4.94 -4.23 -16.64
N GLU A 144 5.29 -3.10 -17.27
CA GLU A 144 4.33 -2.27 -17.99
C GLU A 144 4.08 -2.89 -19.36
N ARG A 145 2.81 -3.17 -19.69
CA ARG A 145 2.40 -3.49 -21.07
C ARG A 145 1.58 -2.34 -21.64
N ILE A 146 1.81 -2.05 -22.91
CA ILE A 146 1.03 -1.05 -23.64
C ILE A 146 -0.13 -1.80 -24.29
N GLU A 147 -1.35 -1.48 -23.87
CA GLU A 147 -2.57 -1.92 -24.54
C GLU A 147 -3.19 -0.74 -25.29
N TYR A 148 -3.96 -1.01 -26.32
CA TYR A 148 -4.64 0.00 -27.13
C TYR A 148 -6.15 -0.18 -26.95
N THR A 149 -6.84 0.86 -26.46
CA THR A 149 -8.29 0.81 -26.21
C THR A 149 -9.05 1.86 -27.03
N CYS A 150 -10.29 1.54 -27.42
CA CYS A 150 -11.12 2.47 -28.17
C CYS A 150 -11.83 3.47 -27.24
N PRO A 151 -11.69 4.80 -27.43
CA PRO A 151 -12.35 5.81 -26.59
C PRO A 151 -13.88 5.69 -26.54
N MET A 152 -14.48 5.14 -27.60
CA MET A 152 -15.93 4.95 -27.73
C MET A 152 -16.41 3.54 -27.36
N HIS A 153 -15.50 2.58 -27.24
CA HIS A 153 -15.82 1.18 -26.99
C HIS A 153 -14.76 0.61 -26.04
N PRO A 154 -14.85 0.92 -24.73
CA PRO A 154 -13.85 0.52 -23.73
C PRO A 154 -13.61 -1.00 -23.66
N GLU A 155 -14.58 -1.80 -24.12
CA GLU A 155 -14.50 -3.26 -24.24
C GLU A 155 -13.60 -3.74 -25.39
N VAL A 156 -13.20 -2.86 -26.30
CA VAL A 156 -12.24 -3.17 -27.37
C VAL A 156 -10.85 -2.84 -26.88
N VAL A 157 -10.06 -3.88 -26.62
CA VAL A 157 -8.66 -3.83 -26.19
C VAL A 157 -7.81 -4.62 -27.18
N SER A 158 -6.63 -4.12 -27.52
CA SER A 158 -5.66 -4.77 -28.41
C SER A 158 -4.24 -4.60 -27.90
N ASP A 159 -3.35 -5.55 -28.17
CA ASP A 159 -1.93 -5.45 -27.84
C ASP A 159 -1.12 -4.67 -28.91
N GLU A 160 -1.78 -4.27 -30.01
CA GLU A 160 -1.16 -3.57 -31.15
C GLU A 160 -1.93 -2.29 -31.52
N PRO A 161 -1.25 -1.27 -32.08
CA PRO A 161 -1.90 -0.07 -32.58
C PRO A 161 -2.82 -0.42 -33.75
N GLY A 162 -4.03 0.16 -33.77
CA GLY A 162 -5.00 -0.19 -34.81
C GLY A 162 -6.24 0.67 -34.79
N LYS A 163 -7.24 0.26 -35.57
CA LYS A 163 -8.58 0.86 -35.58
C LYS A 163 -9.57 -0.06 -34.88
N CYS A 164 -10.47 0.52 -34.11
CA CYS A 164 -11.57 -0.19 -33.48
C CYS A 164 -12.43 -0.89 -34.56
N PRO A 165 -12.68 -2.20 -34.47
CA PRO A 165 -13.52 -2.92 -35.44
C PRO A 165 -15.01 -2.53 -35.34
N LYS A 166 -15.43 -1.85 -34.27
CA LYS A 166 -16.83 -1.41 -34.06
C LYS A 166 -17.11 -0.02 -34.62
N CYS A 167 -16.27 0.99 -34.34
CA CYS A 167 -16.47 2.37 -34.83
C CYS A 167 -15.43 2.85 -35.85
N GLY A 168 -14.35 2.11 -36.11
CA GLY A 168 -13.30 2.52 -37.04
C GLY A 168 -12.37 3.63 -36.55
N MET A 169 -12.53 4.14 -35.32
CA MET A 169 -11.62 5.13 -34.71
C MET A 169 -10.30 4.48 -34.30
N PHE A 170 -9.22 5.26 -34.26
CA PHE A 170 -7.91 4.78 -33.81
C PHE A 170 -7.96 4.43 -32.32
N LEU A 171 -7.37 3.28 -31.98
CA LEU A 171 -7.19 2.87 -30.60
C LEU A 171 -6.12 3.77 -29.95
N VAL A 172 -6.35 4.14 -28.70
CA VAL A 172 -5.47 5.01 -27.92
C VAL A 172 -4.63 4.16 -26.98
N GLU A 173 -3.33 4.47 -26.90
CA GLU A 173 -2.40 3.82 -25.99
C GLU A 173 -2.85 4.00 -24.53
N ARG A 174 -2.86 2.89 -23.81
CA ARG A 174 -3.12 2.79 -22.38
C ARG A 174 -2.02 1.93 -21.78
N ARG A 175 -1.23 2.52 -20.89
CA ARG A 175 -0.26 1.75 -20.11
C ARG A 175 -1.01 0.98 -19.04
N VAL A 176 -0.78 -0.32 -18.99
CA VAL A 176 -1.38 -1.21 -18.00
C VAL A 176 -0.25 -1.90 -17.26
N SER A 177 -0.20 -1.73 -15.94
CA SER A 177 0.68 -2.52 -15.08
C SER A 177 0.27 -3.99 -15.19
N GLY A 178 1.23 -4.90 -15.33
CA GLY A 178 1.00 -6.33 -15.54
C GLY A 178 0.29 -7.02 -14.37
N ALA A 179 -1.01 -6.82 -14.24
CA ALA A 179 -1.88 -7.68 -13.43
C ALA A 179 -2.27 -8.92 -14.25
N ALA A 180 -2.28 -10.07 -13.58
CA ALA A 180 -2.66 -11.36 -14.16
C ALA A 180 -4.00 -11.27 -14.91
N SER A 181 -3.99 -11.53 -16.22
CA SER A 181 -5.21 -11.70 -17.00
C SER A 181 -5.95 -12.94 -16.50
N HIS A 182 -7.21 -12.78 -16.12
CA HIS A 182 -8.14 -13.88 -15.92
C HIS A 182 -8.18 -14.74 -17.19
N GLY A 183 -7.79 -16.01 -17.06
CA GLY A 183 -7.89 -16.98 -18.15
C GLY A 183 -9.36 -17.20 -18.50
N HIS A 184 -9.77 -16.77 -19.69
CA HIS A 184 -11.06 -17.16 -20.24
C HIS A 184 -10.93 -18.61 -20.72
N GLU A 185 -11.59 -19.52 -20.01
CA GLU A 185 -11.75 -20.91 -20.39
C GLU A 185 -12.39 -21.02 -21.79
N GLY A 186 -11.75 -21.83 -22.64
CA GLY A 186 -12.23 -22.11 -23.99
C GLY A 186 -13.53 -22.89 -23.94
N HIS A 187 -14.58 -22.31 -24.52
CA HIS A 187 -15.83 -23.03 -24.76
C HIS A 187 -15.69 -23.88 -26.04
N GLU A 188 -15.59 -25.19 -25.86
CA GLU A 188 -15.89 -26.17 -26.89
C GLU A 188 -17.41 -26.31 -27.09
N GLY A 189 -17.83 -26.46 -28.36
CA GLY A 189 -19.07 -27.13 -28.75
C GLY A 189 -20.16 -26.27 -29.40
N HIS A 190 -20.26 -26.30 -30.73
CA HIS A 190 -21.40 -26.96 -31.40
C HIS A 190 -21.25 -27.03 -32.94
N GLU A 191 -21.50 -28.23 -33.46
CA GLU A 191 -21.67 -28.59 -34.87
C GLU A 191 -23.01 -28.07 -35.45
N GLY A 192 -23.04 -27.79 -36.76
CA GLY A 192 -24.29 -27.50 -37.49
C GLY A 192 -24.12 -27.01 -38.95
N HIS A 193 -23.98 -27.97 -39.85
CA HIS A 193 -24.16 -28.02 -41.32
C HIS A 193 -24.68 -26.82 -42.17
N GLU A 194 -24.11 -26.79 -43.39
CA GLU A 194 -24.72 -26.62 -44.74
C GLU A 194 -24.64 -25.28 -45.51
N GLY A 195 -23.92 -25.34 -46.65
CA GLY A 195 -24.39 -24.78 -47.93
C GLY A 195 -23.39 -23.95 -48.75
N HIS A 196 -22.75 -24.58 -49.76
CA HIS A 196 -22.54 -24.13 -51.16
C HIS A 196 -21.97 -22.71 -51.43
N GLU A 197 -21.07 -22.43 -52.38
CA GLU A 197 -20.37 -23.16 -53.45
C GLU A 197 -19.43 -22.13 -54.10
N GLY A 198 -18.34 -22.56 -54.75
CA GLY A 198 -17.82 -21.81 -55.91
C GLY A 198 -16.33 -21.50 -55.96
N HIS A 199 -15.59 -22.46 -56.52
CA HIS A 199 -14.53 -22.28 -57.54
C HIS A 199 -13.27 -21.47 -57.19
N GLU A 200 -12.06 -21.87 -57.58
CA GLU A 200 -11.50 -23.11 -58.12
C GLU A 200 -10.00 -22.85 -58.31
N GLY A 201 -9.18 -23.86 -58.02
CA GLY A 201 -7.93 -24.15 -58.74
C GLY A 201 -6.72 -23.25 -58.49
N HIS A 202 -5.49 -23.73 -58.36
CA HIS A 202 -4.91 -25.06 -58.31
C HIS A 202 -3.52 -24.83 -57.67
N GLU A 203 -3.17 -25.47 -56.56
CA GLU A 203 -2.58 -26.82 -56.48
C GLU A 203 -1.18 -26.97 -57.10
N LYS A 204 -0.20 -27.13 -56.19
CA LYS A 204 0.75 -28.26 -56.01
C LYS A 204 2.15 -27.73 -55.69
N SER A 205 2.60 -27.96 -54.45
CA SER A 205 3.42 -29.13 -54.04
C SER A 205 4.78 -29.12 -54.76
N SER A 206 5.93 -29.28 -54.12
CA SER A 206 6.25 -30.23 -53.07
C SER A 206 7.68 -29.98 -52.56
N THR A 207 7.87 -30.35 -51.31
CA THR A 207 9.09 -30.82 -50.63
C THR A 207 10.34 -31.17 -51.45
N GLY A 208 11.51 -30.82 -50.88
CA GLY A 208 12.84 -31.42 -51.15
C GLY A 208 13.95 -30.40 -50.87
N SER A 209 14.48 -30.31 -49.66
CA SER A 209 15.64 -31.04 -49.11
C SER A 209 17.01 -30.72 -49.75
N THR A 210 18.02 -30.69 -48.87
CA THR A 210 19.50 -30.71 -49.09
C THR A 210 20.18 -29.35 -49.33
N GLN A 211 21.02 -28.89 -48.39
CA GLN A 211 22.51 -29.01 -48.36
C GLN A 211 23.17 -28.34 -49.59
N ALA A 212 24.29 -27.65 -49.55
CA ALA A 212 25.22 -27.16 -48.54
C ALA A 212 26.27 -26.33 -49.33
N GLU A 213 27.20 -25.68 -48.62
CA GLU A 213 28.54 -25.24 -49.11
C GLU A 213 28.57 -23.95 -49.95
N LYS A 214 29.19 -22.87 -49.41
CA LYS A 214 30.63 -22.50 -49.50
C LYS A 214 31.08 -22.29 -50.96
N ALA A 215 31.86 -21.29 -51.35
CA ALA A 215 32.48 -20.12 -50.73
C ALA A 215 33.27 -19.40 -51.86
N HIS A 216 33.75 -18.18 -51.58
CA HIS A 216 34.87 -17.48 -52.27
C HIS A 216 34.59 -16.97 -53.70
N HIS A 217 35.23 -15.96 -54.28
CA HIS A 217 36.00 -14.76 -53.92
C HIS A 217 36.25 -13.99 -55.25
N HIS A 218 36.86 -12.81 -55.16
CA HIS A 218 37.39 -11.93 -56.22
C HIS A 218 36.37 -10.94 -56.81
N ALA A 219 36.40 -9.64 -56.44
CA ALA A 219 37.46 -8.64 -56.59
C ALA A 219 37.83 -8.38 -58.05
N ASP A 220 37.38 -7.25 -58.60
CA ASP A 220 38.29 -6.19 -59.05
C ASP A 220 37.54 -4.87 -59.30
N ALA A 221 38.24 -3.79 -58.98
CA ALA A 221 37.78 -2.42 -58.90
C ALA A 221 37.80 -1.70 -60.25
N VAL A 222 36.89 -0.74 -60.47
CA VAL A 222 37.22 0.58 -61.05
C VAL A 222 36.27 1.66 -60.48
N THR A 223 36.90 2.73 -60.02
CA THR A 223 36.42 4.01 -59.46
C THR A 223 35.53 4.85 -60.38
N SER A 224 34.57 5.58 -59.80
CA SER A 224 34.26 6.98 -60.12
C SER A 224 33.48 7.62 -58.96
N ALA A 225 33.96 8.78 -58.53
CA ALA A 225 33.53 9.51 -57.34
C ALA A 225 32.19 10.22 -57.55
N GLU A 226 31.27 10.07 -56.60
CA GLU A 226 30.14 10.97 -56.39
C GLU A 226 30.20 11.54 -54.97
N ALA A 227 29.90 12.83 -54.84
CA ALA A 227 30.01 13.57 -53.60
C ALA A 227 28.99 13.06 -52.55
N SER A 228 29.50 12.49 -51.46
CA SER A 228 28.71 12.13 -50.29
C SER A 228 28.23 13.40 -49.59
N THR A 229 26.93 13.69 -49.67
CA THR A 229 26.30 14.73 -48.85
C THR A 229 26.09 14.16 -47.46
N SER A 230 26.81 14.66 -46.46
CA SER A 230 26.67 14.25 -45.07
C SER A 230 25.50 14.99 -44.40
N TYR A 231 24.75 14.28 -43.57
CA TYR A 231 23.61 14.76 -42.80
C TYR A 231 23.93 14.71 -41.32
N VAL A 232 23.48 15.72 -40.55
CA VAL A 232 23.74 15.84 -39.10
C VAL A 232 22.44 16.14 -38.36
N CYS A 233 22.31 15.62 -37.13
CA CYS A 233 21.16 15.93 -36.29
C CYS A 233 21.30 17.33 -35.68
N PRO A 234 20.31 18.24 -35.80
CA PRO A 234 20.38 19.59 -35.24
C PRO A 234 20.59 19.63 -33.72
N MET A 235 20.11 18.59 -33.02
CA MET A 235 20.17 18.49 -31.56
C MET A 235 21.32 17.61 -31.04
N HIS A 236 21.87 16.73 -31.89
CA HIS A 236 22.96 15.83 -31.52
C HIS A 236 24.04 15.90 -32.62
N PRO A 237 24.91 16.91 -32.60
CA PRO A 237 25.91 17.13 -33.66
C PRO A 237 26.90 15.96 -33.86
N GLU A 238 27.01 15.10 -32.84
CA GLU A 238 27.76 13.84 -32.84
C GLU A 238 27.11 12.70 -33.66
N VAL A 239 25.88 12.88 -34.13
CA VAL A 239 25.15 11.94 -34.98
C VAL A 239 25.20 12.45 -36.42
N THR A 240 26.04 11.82 -37.22
CA THR A 240 26.19 12.09 -38.66
C THR A 240 25.88 10.85 -39.49
N SER A 241 25.30 11.04 -40.66
CA SER A 241 24.94 9.97 -41.60
C SER A 241 25.28 10.38 -43.03
N ASP A 242 25.64 9.42 -43.87
CA ASP A 242 25.85 9.65 -45.32
C ASP A 242 24.53 9.55 -46.11
N THR A 243 23.40 9.28 -45.44
CA THR A 243 22.06 9.19 -46.03
C THR A 243 21.01 9.95 -45.20
N PRO A 244 19.95 10.49 -45.83
CA PRO A 244 18.80 11.06 -45.12
C PRO A 244 18.11 10.01 -44.25
N GLY A 245 17.66 10.43 -43.08
CA GLY A 245 16.95 9.56 -42.15
C GLY A 245 16.70 10.27 -40.82
N SER A 246 16.09 9.57 -39.87
CA SER A 246 15.78 10.12 -38.55
C SER A 246 16.86 9.75 -37.53
N CYS A 247 17.18 10.67 -36.63
CA CYS A 247 18.21 10.50 -35.62
C CYS A 247 17.82 9.37 -34.63
N PRO A 248 18.67 8.35 -34.42
CA PRO A 248 18.37 7.23 -33.52
C PRO A 248 18.34 7.64 -32.04
N LYS A 249 18.81 8.84 -31.67
CA LYS A 249 18.78 9.35 -30.30
C LYS A 249 17.53 10.16 -29.98
N CYS A 250 16.95 10.87 -30.95
CA CYS A 250 15.85 11.80 -30.69
C CYS A 250 14.71 11.79 -31.71
N GLY A 251 14.79 10.95 -32.74
CA GLY A 251 13.74 10.77 -33.75
C GLY A 251 13.57 11.92 -34.76
N MET A 252 14.30 13.02 -34.64
CA MET A 252 14.23 14.15 -35.59
C MET A 252 15.01 13.86 -36.86
N ASP A 253 14.53 14.38 -38.00
CA ASP A 253 15.17 14.20 -39.29
C ASP A 253 16.56 14.85 -39.36
N LEU A 254 17.52 14.13 -39.93
CA LEU A 254 18.88 14.59 -40.14
C LEU A 254 18.91 15.62 -41.28
N VAL A 255 19.57 16.76 -41.07
CA VAL A 255 19.64 17.86 -42.03
C VAL A 255 21.00 17.88 -42.74
N PRO A 256 21.10 18.31 -44.01
CA PRO A 256 22.36 18.37 -44.74
C PRO A 256 23.39 19.28 -44.05
N GLN A 257 24.65 18.83 -43.94
CA GLN A 257 25.72 19.53 -43.22
C GLN A 257 26.08 20.91 -43.81
N ALA A 258 25.67 21.20 -45.05
CA ALA A 258 25.82 22.52 -45.67
C ALA A 258 24.90 23.61 -45.04
N GLU A 259 23.87 23.22 -44.29
CA GLU A 259 22.92 24.15 -43.64
C GLU A 259 23.12 24.27 -42.13
N ALA A 260 24.09 23.56 -41.54
CA ALA A 260 24.36 23.55 -40.10
C ALA A 260 25.52 24.47 -39.65
N GLY A 261 26.04 25.30 -40.55
CA GLY A 261 27.22 26.12 -40.30
C GLY A 261 26.94 27.61 -40.19
N GLU A 262 26.53 28.10 -39.01
CA GLU A 262 26.93 29.42 -38.50
C GLU A 262 26.52 29.54 -37.02
N HIS A 263 27.53 29.54 -36.14
CA HIS A 263 27.62 30.14 -34.80
C HIS A 263 28.57 29.32 -33.90
N ALA A 264 29.87 29.41 -34.19
CA ALA A 264 30.91 29.25 -33.18
C ALA A 264 31.45 30.64 -32.86
N HIS A 265 31.65 30.99 -31.58
CA HIS A 265 32.89 31.66 -31.14
C HIS A 265 33.01 31.76 -29.60
N GLN A 266 34.27 31.57 -29.19
CA GLN A 266 34.84 31.66 -27.86
C GLN A 266 35.15 33.12 -27.45
N GLY A 267 35.02 33.43 -26.15
CA GLY A 267 36.08 34.06 -25.31
C GLY A 267 36.53 35.53 -25.47
N HIS A 268 36.35 36.28 -24.36
CA HIS A 268 37.19 37.37 -23.76
C HIS A 268 37.04 38.88 -24.10
N HIS A 269 36.70 39.63 -23.04
CA HIS A 269 37.04 41.00 -22.56
C HIS A 269 37.27 42.22 -23.49
N ALA A 270 36.41 43.22 -23.24
CA ALA A 270 36.66 44.63 -22.86
C ALA A 270 37.10 45.72 -23.88
N HIS A 271 36.38 46.86 -23.75
CA HIS A 271 36.69 48.27 -24.07
C HIS A 271 36.16 48.94 -25.36
N HIS A 272 35.30 49.95 -25.10
CA HIS A 272 35.10 51.26 -25.75
C HIS A 272 34.66 51.40 -27.21
N GLY A 273 33.53 52.10 -27.38
CA GLY A 273 33.38 53.16 -28.40
C GLY A 273 32.20 53.01 -29.35
N HIS A 274 31.03 53.55 -28.99
CA HIS A 274 29.93 53.76 -29.93
C HIS A 274 29.93 55.21 -30.47
N GLY A 275 29.78 55.33 -31.79
CA GLY A 275 29.55 56.57 -32.53
C GLY A 275 28.62 56.32 -33.73
N HIS A 276 27.34 56.61 -33.49
CA HIS A 276 26.18 56.99 -34.33
C HIS A 276 26.20 56.94 -35.88
N HIS A 277 25.08 56.46 -36.47
CA HIS A 277 24.13 57.16 -37.39
C HIS A 277 22.96 56.19 -37.77
N ALA A 278 21.75 56.29 -37.17
CA ALA A 278 20.49 56.96 -37.59
C ALA A 278 19.64 56.21 -38.68
N LYS A 279 18.55 55.46 -38.36
CA LYS A 279 17.08 55.76 -38.15
C LYS A 279 16.27 56.11 -39.45
N PRO A 280 14.90 55.99 -39.54
CA PRO A 280 13.83 55.76 -38.52
C PRO A 280 12.71 54.74 -38.94
N ALA A 281 11.56 54.46 -38.27
CA ALA A 281 10.82 54.87 -37.04
C ALA A 281 9.78 53.74 -36.68
N SER A 282 9.30 53.53 -35.44
CA SER A 282 8.36 54.41 -34.70
C SER A 282 8.42 54.17 -33.16
N GLU A 283 8.19 55.23 -32.38
CA GLU A 283 8.38 55.33 -30.92
C GLU A 283 7.05 55.31 -30.14
N PRO A 284 6.98 54.69 -28.95
CA PRO A 284 6.04 55.08 -27.90
C PRO A 284 6.64 56.23 -27.07
N THR A 285 5.97 57.39 -27.01
CA THR A 285 6.39 58.53 -26.19
C THR A 285 5.77 58.42 -24.80
N GLY A 286 6.58 58.01 -23.81
CA GLY A 286 6.22 58.02 -22.39
C GLY A 286 7.45 57.81 -21.51
N PRO A 287 7.43 58.24 -20.23
CA PRO A 287 8.55 58.05 -19.32
C PRO A 287 8.82 56.55 -19.10
N TYR A 288 10.09 56.18 -19.02
CA TYR A 288 10.62 54.85 -18.71
C TYR A 288 11.08 54.83 -17.25
N THR A 289 10.93 53.70 -16.55
CA THR A 289 11.40 53.52 -15.17
C THR A 289 12.17 52.21 -15.00
N CYS A 290 13.05 52.14 -14.01
CA CYS A 290 13.75 50.90 -13.69
C CYS A 290 12.85 50.01 -12.81
N PRO A 291 12.58 48.74 -13.18
CA PRO A 291 11.76 47.83 -12.38
C PRO A 291 12.25 47.65 -10.93
N MET A 292 13.57 47.81 -10.73
CA MET A 292 14.23 47.62 -9.43
C MET A 292 14.50 48.92 -8.67
N HIS A 293 14.43 50.07 -9.35
CA HIS A 293 14.67 51.39 -8.76
C HIS A 293 13.62 52.37 -9.31
N PRO A 294 12.37 52.32 -8.82
CA PRO A 294 11.26 53.11 -9.37
C PRO A 294 11.52 54.62 -9.36
N GLU A 295 12.45 55.09 -8.52
CA GLU A 295 12.92 56.48 -8.47
C GLU A 295 13.81 56.90 -9.65
N VAL A 296 14.21 55.96 -10.51
CA VAL A 296 15.01 56.21 -11.71
C VAL A 296 14.08 56.23 -12.92
N THR A 297 13.73 57.43 -13.38
CA THR A 297 12.90 57.65 -14.57
C THR A 297 13.67 58.35 -15.69
N SER A 298 13.32 58.06 -16.94
CA SER A 298 13.96 58.62 -18.14
C SER A 298 12.92 58.85 -19.24
N GLU A 299 13.03 59.93 -20.01
CA GLU A 299 12.16 60.18 -21.18
C GLU A 299 12.53 59.31 -22.40
N THR A 300 13.63 58.55 -22.33
CA THR A 300 14.12 57.69 -23.41
C THR A 300 14.51 56.29 -22.91
N PRO A 301 14.38 55.22 -23.75
CA PRO A 301 14.89 53.90 -23.42
C PRO A 301 16.40 53.93 -23.14
N GLY A 302 16.85 53.11 -22.21
CA GLY A 302 18.26 52.99 -21.84
C GLY A 302 18.45 52.10 -20.62
N SER A 303 19.67 51.90 -20.16
CA SER A 303 19.95 51.07 -18.98
C SER A 303 20.05 51.92 -17.71
N CYS A 304 19.51 51.40 -16.61
CA CYS A 304 19.50 52.06 -15.31
C CYS A 304 20.94 52.29 -14.81
N PRO A 305 21.33 53.53 -14.45
CA PRO A 305 22.67 53.84 -13.96
C PRO A 305 22.99 53.24 -12.59
N LYS A 306 21.99 52.76 -11.84
CA LYS A 306 22.21 52.12 -10.53
C LYS A 306 22.47 50.61 -10.62
N CYS A 307 21.75 49.89 -11.47
CA CYS A 307 21.84 48.42 -11.54
C CYS A 307 22.16 47.86 -12.91
N GLY A 308 22.25 48.70 -13.96
CA GLY A 308 22.58 48.27 -15.32
C GLY A 308 21.48 47.54 -16.07
N MET A 309 20.28 47.35 -15.48
CA MET A 309 19.13 46.75 -16.16
C MET A 309 18.42 47.74 -17.06
N ASP A 310 17.81 47.26 -18.14
CA ASP A 310 17.09 48.11 -19.09
C ASP A 310 15.83 48.74 -18.46
N LEU A 311 15.66 50.04 -18.72
CA LEU A 311 14.50 50.80 -18.30
C LEU A 311 13.31 50.41 -19.17
N VAL A 312 12.17 50.16 -18.53
CA VAL A 312 10.93 49.74 -19.18
C VAL A 312 9.93 50.90 -19.20
N PRO A 313 9.01 50.99 -20.17
CA PRO A 313 7.99 52.03 -20.20
C PRO A 313 7.18 52.05 -18.90
N GLN A 314 6.93 53.24 -18.33
CA GLN A 314 6.24 53.40 -17.04
C GLN A 314 4.79 52.90 -17.06
N ALA A 315 4.18 52.72 -18.23
CA ALA A 315 2.88 52.06 -18.39
C ALA A 315 2.92 50.55 -18.07
N GLU A 316 4.09 49.91 -18.15
CA GLU A 316 4.30 48.47 -17.89
C GLU A 316 4.84 48.20 -16.48
N ALA A 317 5.23 49.23 -15.73
CA ALA A 317 5.79 49.11 -14.37
C ALA A 317 4.73 49.24 -13.25
N GLY A 318 3.44 49.30 -13.59
CA GLY A 318 2.34 49.48 -12.64
C GLY A 318 1.73 48.16 -12.16
N GLY A 319 2.39 47.47 -11.23
CA GLY A 319 1.81 46.33 -10.53
C GLY A 319 2.67 45.92 -9.34
N HIS A 320 2.12 46.10 -8.12
CA HIS A 320 2.68 45.77 -6.80
C HIS A 320 3.47 46.88 -6.07
N ALA A 321 2.71 47.81 -5.48
CA ALA A 321 3.20 48.61 -4.35
C ALA A 321 2.99 47.83 -3.03
N HIS A 322 4.09 47.40 -2.40
CA HIS A 322 4.10 47.00 -0.99
C HIS A 322 3.97 48.25 -0.11
N SER A 323 2.92 48.30 0.72
CA SER A 323 2.83 49.27 1.82
C SER A 323 3.20 48.58 3.13
N GLY A 324 4.48 48.69 3.50
CA GLY A 324 4.91 48.53 4.89
C GLY A 324 4.98 49.90 5.55
N HIS A 325 4.36 50.04 6.73
CA HIS A 325 4.68 51.12 7.66
C HIS A 325 5.03 50.53 9.02
N GLY A 326 6.25 50.82 9.46
CA GLY A 326 6.74 50.54 10.80
C GLY A 326 6.76 51.77 11.70
N SER A 327 6.98 51.47 12.98
CA SER A 327 7.34 52.33 14.12
C SER A 327 6.19 53.06 14.84
N HIS A 328 6.03 52.81 16.14
CA HIS A 328 6.78 53.50 17.19
C HIS A 328 6.77 52.73 18.53
N LYS A 329 7.90 52.82 19.26
CA LYS A 329 8.10 52.36 20.65
C LYS A 329 7.35 53.27 21.63
N HIS A 330 6.89 52.74 22.77
CA HIS A 330 7.36 53.08 24.13
C HIS A 330 6.65 52.22 25.21
N HIS A 331 7.30 52.15 26.38
CA HIS A 331 7.17 51.19 27.47
C HIS A 331 5.92 51.32 28.37
N ALA A 332 5.62 50.17 29.01
CA ALA A 332 5.19 49.95 30.40
C ALA A 332 3.83 50.48 30.88
N HIS A 333 2.93 49.56 31.27
CA HIS A 333 2.62 49.21 32.67
C HIS A 333 1.34 48.35 32.71
N THR A 334 1.35 47.31 33.54
CA THR A 334 0.13 46.68 34.09
C THR A 334 0.22 46.80 35.60
N PRO A 335 -0.89 47.14 36.28
CA PRO A 335 -1.34 46.22 37.32
C PRO A 335 -2.86 46.00 37.35
N ALA A 336 -3.21 44.75 37.67
CA ALA A 336 -4.27 44.25 38.57
C ALA A 336 -5.72 44.81 38.59
N GLN A 337 -6.62 43.83 38.77
CA GLN A 337 -7.87 43.80 39.57
C GLN A 337 -9.24 44.21 38.97
N GLU A 338 -10.15 43.24 39.05
CA GLU A 338 -11.55 43.26 39.56
C GLU A 338 -12.71 43.95 38.81
N GLY A 339 -13.88 43.29 38.91
CA GLY A 339 -15.24 43.84 38.77
C GLY A 339 -15.98 43.38 37.51
N GLN A 340 -16.88 42.39 37.55
CA GLN A 340 -18.31 42.43 37.94
C GLN A 340 -19.25 43.33 37.09
N GLY A 341 -20.37 42.73 36.68
CA GLY A 341 -21.57 43.37 36.08
C GLY A 341 -21.61 43.20 34.57
N GLY A 342 -22.64 42.67 33.91
CA GLY A 342 -24.07 42.70 34.20
C GLY A 342 -24.79 43.28 32.96
N HIS A 343 -26.04 42.84 32.72
CA HIS A 343 -26.97 43.24 31.64
C HIS A 343 -26.93 42.35 30.38
N ALA A 344 -27.87 41.42 30.17
CA ALA A 344 -29.33 41.50 30.04
C ALA A 344 -29.79 41.63 28.58
N ALA A 345 -30.58 40.63 28.21
CA ALA A 345 -31.42 40.41 27.04
C ALA A 345 -32.01 41.65 26.36
N HIS A 346 -32.14 41.56 25.03
CA HIS A 346 -33.30 42.05 24.29
C HIS A 346 -33.69 41.05 23.19
N GLY A 347 -34.98 40.70 23.17
CA GLY A 347 -35.58 39.83 22.17
C GLY A 347 -36.28 40.57 21.04
N ALA A 348 -36.55 39.79 19.99
CA ALA A 348 -37.76 39.68 19.18
C ALA A 348 -38.39 40.89 18.44
N HIS A 349 -38.93 40.51 17.25
CA HIS A 349 -39.80 41.21 16.30
C HIS A 349 -39.06 42.05 15.24
N GLY A 350 -39.41 42.06 13.95
CA GLY A 350 -40.57 41.55 13.22
C GLY A 350 -40.44 41.97 11.73
N GLN A 351 -41.34 41.45 10.90
CA GLN A 351 -41.36 41.46 9.43
C GLN A 351 -41.44 42.82 8.70
N GLN A 352 -40.94 42.77 7.45
CA GLN A 352 -41.44 43.33 6.18
C GLN A 352 -41.20 44.81 5.75
N ASP A 353 -40.54 44.89 4.59
CA ASP A 353 -40.83 45.68 3.37
C ASP A 353 -40.64 47.22 3.34
N ALA A 354 -39.56 47.64 2.65
CA ALA A 354 -39.58 48.21 1.28
C ALA A 354 -38.78 49.54 1.04
N HIS A 355 -38.08 49.52 -0.11
CA HIS A 355 -37.57 50.59 -1.00
C HIS A 355 -36.26 51.34 -0.71
N SER A 356 -35.26 51.11 -1.60
CA SER A 356 -34.72 52.05 -2.61
C SER A 356 -33.31 51.62 -3.02
N GLU A 357 -33.16 50.88 -4.12
CA GLU A 357 -32.72 51.39 -5.44
C GLU A 357 -31.35 52.11 -5.44
N HIS A 358 -30.30 51.39 -5.88
CA HIS A 358 -29.18 52.00 -6.60
C HIS A 358 -28.79 51.15 -7.81
N HIS A 359 -28.71 51.86 -8.93
CA HIS A 359 -28.69 51.39 -10.30
C HIS A 359 -27.57 50.42 -10.65
N GLY A 360 -27.94 49.40 -11.43
CA GLY A 360 -27.02 48.51 -12.12
C GLY A 360 -26.27 49.21 -13.24
N HIS A 361 -24.95 48.98 -13.29
CA HIS A 361 -24.16 49.18 -14.49
C HIS A 361 -24.33 47.97 -15.40
N ALA A 362 -25.28 48.08 -16.31
CA ALA A 362 -25.33 47.28 -17.52
C ALA A 362 -24.26 47.82 -18.49
N GLY A 363 -23.33 46.97 -18.91
CA GLY A 363 -22.47 47.28 -20.05
C GLY A 363 -21.04 46.76 -19.97
N HIS A 364 -20.85 45.45 -20.12
CA HIS A 364 -19.76 44.97 -20.97
C HIS A 364 -20.36 43.93 -21.92
N GLY A 365 -20.55 44.36 -23.16
CA GLY A 365 -21.11 43.56 -24.23
C GLY A 365 -20.23 42.36 -24.56
N ALA A 366 -20.88 41.29 -25.02
CA ALA A 366 -20.25 40.15 -25.64
C ALA A 366 -19.24 40.62 -26.71
N ALA A 367 -18.01 40.13 -26.60
CA ALA A 367 -17.04 40.23 -27.69
C ALA A 367 -17.62 39.52 -28.93
N PRO A 368 -17.39 40.02 -30.15
CA PRO A 368 -17.83 39.33 -31.36
C PRO A 368 -17.06 38.01 -31.52
N ASP A 369 -17.78 36.94 -31.87
CA ASP A 369 -17.19 35.65 -32.26
C ASP A 369 -16.20 35.86 -33.41
N ILE A 370 -14.91 35.67 -33.13
CA ILE A 370 -13.87 35.52 -34.14
C ILE A 370 -13.88 34.04 -34.55
N PRO A 371 -14.14 33.69 -35.83
CA PRO A 371 -14.09 32.31 -36.27
C PRO A 371 -12.68 31.74 -36.09
N GLY A 372 -12.54 30.75 -35.19
CA GLY A 372 -11.29 30.02 -34.95
C GLY A 372 -10.65 30.17 -33.57
N ILE A 373 -11.27 30.88 -32.61
CA ILE A 373 -10.81 30.94 -31.22
C ILE A 373 -11.96 30.47 -30.32
N GLU A 374 -11.85 29.26 -29.77
CA GLU A 374 -12.81 28.76 -28.77
C GLU A 374 -12.74 29.59 -27.48
N PRO A 375 -13.87 29.96 -26.85
CA PRO A 375 -13.88 30.65 -25.57
C PRO A 375 -13.74 29.63 -24.45
N HIS A 376 -12.56 29.03 -24.30
CA HIS A 376 -12.20 28.22 -23.14
C HIS A 376 -11.37 29.03 -22.15
N PHE A 377 -11.98 30.06 -21.55
CA PHE A 377 -11.40 30.72 -20.37
C PHE A 377 -12.30 30.43 -19.17
N MET A 378 -12.10 29.27 -18.55
CA MET A 378 -12.76 28.91 -17.29
C MET A 378 -12.31 29.88 -16.20
N SER A 379 -13.24 30.32 -15.36
CA SER A 379 -12.95 31.18 -14.21
C SER A 379 -11.96 30.50 -13.26
N MET A 380 -11.06 31.25 -12.60
CA MET A 380 -10.21 30.68 -11.52
C MET A 380 -11.06 30.01 -10.42
N VAL A 381 -12.30 30.46 -10.22
CA VAL A 381 -13.25 29.83 -9.28
C VAL A 381 -13.73 28.47 -9.81
N GLU A 382 -14.11 28.37 -11.09
CA GLU A 382 -14.50 27.11 -11.74
C GLU A 382 -13.33 26.13 -11.88
N LEU A 383 -12.11 26.64 -12.05
CA LEU A 383 -10.87 25.86 -12.02
C LEU A 383 -10.54 25.31 -10.63
N THR A 384 -11.19 25.79 -9.58
CA THR A 384 -10.99 25.38 -8.18
C THR A 384 -12.23 24.75 -7.55
N GLU A 385 -13.37 24.78 -8.24
CA GLU A 385 -14.63 24.23 -7.77
C GLU A 385 -14.53 22.69 -7.75
N GLY A 386 -14.68 22.11 -6.56
CA GLY A 386 -14.47 20.67 -6.35
C GLY A 386 -13.00 20.25 -6.24
N LYS A 387 -12.03 21.18 -6.33
CA LYS A 387 -10.64 20.89 -5.98
C LYS A 387 -10.45 20.98 -4.47
N PRO A 388 -9.64 20.10 -3.89
CA PRO A 388 -9.44 20.08 -2.46
C PRO A 388 -8.71 21.32 -1.99
N VAL A 389 -9.18 21.79 -0.84
CA VAL A 389 -8.69 22.98 -0.19
C VAL A 389 -8.23 22.52 1.18
N SER A 390 -6.93 22.61 1.41
CA SER A 390 -6.29 22.38 2.70
C SER A 390 -6.96 23.18 3.83
N PRO A 391 -6.79 22.81 5.11
CA PRO A 391 -7.36 23.54 6.26
C PRO A 391 -7.00 25.03 6.30
N ASP A 392 -5.91 25.43 5.64
CA ASP A 392 -5.42 26.81 5.48
C ASP A 392 -5.87 27.51 4.17
N GLY A 393 -6.68 26.85 3.33
CA GLY A 393 -7.31 27.50 2.18
C GLY A 393 -6.57 27.34 0.85
N LEU A 394 -5.49 26.56 0.80
CA LEU A 394 -4.70 26.35 -0.41
C LEU A 394 -5.22 25.15 -1.22
N VAL A 395 -5.36 25.35 -2.52
CA VAL A 395 -5.74 24.30 -3.47
C VAL A 395 -4.56 23.35 -3.65
N MET A 396 -4.71 22.12 -3.19
CA MET A 396 -3.66 21.08 -3.28
C MET A 396 -4.03 20.03 -4.31
N GLU A 397 -3.05 19.25 -4.75
CA GLU A 397 -3.27 18.10 -5.62
C GLU A 397 -3.50 16.86 -4.75
N TRP A 398 -4.59 16.13 -4.99
CA TRP A 398 -4.83 14.85 -4.31
C TRP A 398 -3.85 13.80 -4.81
N ILE A 399 -3.32 13.02 -3.86
CA ILE A 399 -2.42 11.89 -4.16
C ILE A 399 -3.05 10.63 -3.60
N ASP A 400 -3.28 9.66 -4.48
CA ASP A 400 -3.65 8.31 -4.05
C ASP A 400 -2.40 7.52 -3.67
N ALA A 401 -2.27 7.22 -2.38
CA ALA A 401 -1.15 6.51 -1.79
C ALA A 401 -1.57 5.07 -1.42
N PRO A 402 -1.02 4.04 -2.10
CA PRO A 402 -1.30 2.65 -1.73
C PRO A 402 -0.51 2.23 -0.49
N PHE A 403 -1.18 1.52 0.41
CA PHE A 403 -0.62 0.89 1.60
C PHE A 403 -0.96 -0.61 1.60
N GLY A 404 0.01 -1.45 1.95
CA GLY A 404 -0.15 -2.90 1.99
C GLY A 404 0.30 -3.61 0.71
N PRO A 405 0.12 -4.94 0.60
CA PRO A 405 -0.43 -5.83 1.63
C PRO A 405 0.55 -6.16 2.78
N PHE A 406 1.81 -5.70 2.70
CA PHE A 406 2.86 -5.98 3.69
C PHE A 406 3.37 -4.73 4.42
N PHE A 407 2.48 -3.77 4.66
CA PHE A 407 2.88 -2.51 5.28
C PHE A 407 3.20 -2.74 6.77
N PRO A 408 4.41 -2.39 7.24
CA PRO A 408 4.79 -2.62 8.63
C PRO A 408 3.89 -1.86 9.61
N GLY A 409 3.31 -2.58 10.57
CA GLY A 409 2.44 -1.99 11.61
C GLY A 409 0.95 -2.11 11.29
N LEU A 410 0.58 -2.28 10.01
CA LEU A 410 -0.77 -2.68 9.63
C LEU A 410 -0.90 -4.21 9.59
N PRO A 411 -2.11 -4.76 9.77
CA PRO A 411 -2.36 -6.18 9.62
C PRO A 411 -1.93 -6.71 8.25
N SER A 412 -1.24 -7.85 8.24
CA SER A 412 -0.77 -8.44 6.99
C SER A 412 -1.94 -8.87 6.09
N GLY A 413 -1.85 -8.56 4.81
CA GLY A 413 -2.91 -8.83 3.84
C GLY A 413 -3.94 -7.71 3.70
N LEU A 414 -3.85 -6.64 4.50
CA LEU A 414 -4.70 -5.46 4.35
C LEU A 414 -4.20 -4.63 3.17
N HIS A 415 -5.05 -4.41 2.16
CA HIS A 415 -4.78 -3.49 1.07
C HIS A 415 -5.58 -2.20 1.27
N MET A 416 -4.93 -1.07 1.13
CA MET A 416 -5.57 0.23 1.28
C MET A 416 -5.06 1.22 0.23
N VAL A 417 -5.92 2.13 -0.19
CA VAL A 417 -5.54 3.32 -0.96
C VAL A 417 -6.07 4.52 -0.19
N LEU A 418 -5.17 5.41 0.24
CA LEU A 418 -5.53 6.64 0.92
C LEU A 418 -5.40 7.80 -0.06
N THR A 419 -6.47 8.55 -0.25
CA THR A 419 -6.44 9.82 -0.99
C THR A 419 -5.99 10.90 -0.03
N LEU A 420 -4.82 11.46 -0.26
CA LEU A 420 -4.19 12.45 0.60
C LEU A 420 -4.40 13.87 0.07
N ASP A 421 -4.68 14.79 0.98
CA ASP A 421 -4.69 16.24 0.78
C ASP A 421 -3.60 16.84 1.68
N GLY A 422 -2.41 17.08 1.10
CA GLY A 422 -1.21 17.35 1.87
C GLY A 422 -0.88 16.17 2.80
N ASP A 423 -0.83 16.44 4.11
CA ASP A 423 -0.56 15.41 5.13
C ASP A 423 -1.85 14.77 5.69
N SER A 424 -3.03 15.26 5.29
CA SER A 424 -4.33 14.80 5.77
C SER A 424 -4.99 13.79 4.84
N VAL A 425 -5.82 12.90 5.39
CA VAL A 425 -6.57 11.90 4.61
C VAL A 425 -7.92 12.47 4.15
N ALA A 426 -8.12 12.62 2.85
CA ALA A 426 -9.37 13.06 2.25
C ALA A 426 -10.34 11.89 2.00
N GLY A 427 -9.82 10.71 1.66
CA GLY A 427 -10.60 9.51 1.35
C GLY A 427 -9.79 8.24 1.57
N ALA A 428 -10.48 7.10 1.65
CA ALA A 428 -9.84 5.82 1.83
C ALA A 428 -10.66 4.67 1.21
N GLU A 429 -9.97 3.80 0.49
CA GLU A 429 -10.47 2.48 0.09
C GLU A 429 -9.71 1.40 0.85
N ILE A 430 -10.44 0.42 1.39
CA ILE A 430 -9.84 -0.67 2.16
C ILE A 430 -10.42 -1.99 1.68
N ARG A 431 -9.54 -2.98 1.50
CA ARG A 431 -9.87 -4.33 1.07
C ARG A 431 -9.06 -5.32 1.90
N GLY A 432 -9.74 -6.37 2.35
CA GLY A 432 -9.08 -7.53 2.93
C GLY A 432 -8.55 -8.46 1.85
N MET A 433 -8.20 -9.67 2.25
CA MET A 433 -7.84 -10.71 1.30
C MET A 433 -9.08 -11.30 0.64
N GLU A 434 -8.99 -11.58 -0.66
CA GLU A 434 -9.95 -12.46 -1.30
C GLU A 434 -9.84 -13.84 -0.66
N ALA A 435 -10.90 -14.28 0.02
CA ALA A 435 -10.84 -15.58 0.67
C ALA A 435 -10.94 -16.69 -0.38
N ALA A 436 -10.11 -17.71 -0.21
CA ALA A 436 -10.34 -18.97 -0.88
C ALA A 436 -11.69 -19.55 -0.41
N ALA A 437 -12.47 -20.10 -1.33
CA ALA A 437 -13.71 -20.78 -0.98
C ALA A 437 -13.41 -21.89 0.04
N LEU A 438 -14.16 -21.90 1.15
CA LEU A 438 -14.02 -22.95 2.15
C LEU A 438 -14.28 -24.33 1.50
N PRO A 439 -13.48 -25.35 1.82
CA PRO A 439 -13.56 -26.63 1.14
C PRO A 439 -14.92 -27.30 1.43
N SER A 440 -15.52 -27.83 0.37
CA SER A 440 -16.75 -28.61 0.44
C SER A 440 -16.50 -30.06 -0.01
N GLY A 441 -17.34 -30.98 0.46
CA GLY A 441 -17.17 -32.42 0.23
C GLY A 441 -16.02 -33.05 1.02
N VAL A 442 -15.51 -32.38 2.04
CA VAL A 442 -14.38 -32.85 2.87
C VAL A 442 -14.84 -33.40 4.22
N ALA A 443 -13.98 -34.17 4.88
CA ALA A 443 -14.21 -34.61 6.24
C ALA A 443 -14.16 -33.43 7.22
N LEU A 444 -14.86 -33.56 8.36
CA LEU A 444 -14.91 -32.53 9.41
C LEU A 444 -13.53 -32.14 9.95
N GLU A 445 -12.63 -33.11 10.11
CA GLU A 445 -11.26 -32.87 10.62
C GLU A 445 -10.47 -31.99 9.63
N ASP A 446 -10.51 -32.33 8.35
CA ASP A 446 -9.83 -31.59 7.29
C ASP A 446 -10.43 -30.19 7.11
N PHE A 447 -11.75 -30.07 7.25
CA PHE A 447 -12.44 -28.78 7.26
C PHE A 447 -11.97 -27.89 8.41
N ALA A 448 -11.93 -28.40 9.65
CA ALA A 448 -11.52 -27.61 10.80
C ALA A 448 -10.05 -27.18 10.72
N ALA A 449 -9.18 -28.02 10.16
CA ALA A 449 -7.79 -27.65 9.86
C ALA A 449 -7.72 -26.54 8.80
N SER A 450 -8.46 -26.70 7.70
CA SER A 450 -8.51 -25.71 6.61
C SER A 450 -9.06 -24.36 7.08
N LEU A 451 -10.09 -24.37 7.93
CA LEU A 451 -10.66 -23.15 8.52
C LEU A 451 -9.66 -22.43 9.42
N ALA A 452 -8.91 -23.18 10.24
CA ALA A 452 -7.86 -22.62 11.08
C ALA A 452 -6.70 -22.01 10.26
N ASP A 453 -6.36 -22.63 9.13
CA ASP A 453 -5.33 -22.12 8.21
C ASP A 453 -5.80 -20.89 7.44
N ALA A 454 -7.09 -20.83 7.10
CA ALA A 454 -7.70 -19.71 6.39
C ALA A 454 -7.83 -18.44 7.25
N VAL A 455 -7.93 -18.58 8.58
CA VAL A 455 -7.98 -17.47 9.54
C VAL A 455 -6.81 -17.61 10.54
N PRO A 456 -5.56 -17.37 10.09
CA PRO A 456 -4.34 -17.71 10.83
C PRO A 456 -4.15 -16.90 12.12
N LEU A 457 -4.89 -15.80 12.30
CA LEU A 457 -4.82 -14.97 13.51
C LEU A 457 -5.68 -15.50 14.67
N SER A 458 -6.63 -16.42 14.41
CA SER A 458 -7.47 -17.05 15.45
C SER A 458 -7.75 -18.55 15.19
N PRO A 459 -6.72 -19.39 14.95
CA PRO A 459 -6.90 -20.80 14.56
C PRO A 459 -7.60 -21.67 15.61
N VAL A 460 -7.38 -21.43 16.90
CA VAL A 460 -8.02 -22.19 17.99
C VAL A 460 -9.50 -21.84 18.08
N ALA A 461 -9.85 -20.56 17.99
CA ALA A 461 -11.23 -20.11 17.92
C ALA A 461 -11.96 -20.70 16.70
N MET A 462 -11.31 -20.76 15.52
CA MET A 462 -11.91 -21.39 14.35
C MET A 462 -12.17 -22.88 14.53
N ARG A 463 -11.24 -23.62 15.16
CA ARG A 463 -11.45 -25.04 15.50
C ARG A 463 -12.59 -25.23 16.49
N GLU A 464 -12.69 -24.38 17.50
CA GLU A 464 -13.80 -24.42 18.46
C GLU A 464 -15.13 -24.11 17.80
N LEU A 465 -15.17 -23.11 16.93
CA LEU A 465 -16.36 -22.74 16.17
C LEU A 465 -16.84 -23.90 15.28
N ALA A 466 -15.91 -24.59 14.60
CA ALA A 466 -16.21 -25.80 13.84
C ALA A 466 -16.72 -26.95 14.72
N CYS A 467 -16.13 -27.17 15.90
CA CYS A 467 -16.59 -28.17 16.87
C CYS A 467 -18.03 -27.88 17.31
N ARG A 468 -18.32 -26.65 17.75
CA ARG A 468 -19.66 -26.21 18.19
C ARG A 468 -20.70 -26.35 17.08
N ALA A 469 -20.37 -25.96 15.85
CA ALA A 469 -21.27 -26.09 14.71
C ALA A 469 -21.55 -27.56 14.37
N ALA A 470 -20.55 -28.44 14.42
CA ALA A 470 -20.73 -29.88 14.18
C ALA A 470 -21.54 -30.57 15.30
N GLU A 471 -21.31 -30.17 16.54
CA GLU A 471 -22.09 -30.59 17.72
C GLU A 471 -23.56 -30.19 17.57
N ALA A 472 -23.83 -28.93 17.20
CA ALA A 472 -25.17 -28.44 16.90
C ALA A 472 -25.83 -29.19 15.72
N ALA A 473 -25.08 -29.44 14.65
CA ALA A 473 -25.60 -30.16 13.47
C ALA A 473 -26.01 -31.60 13.78
N THR A 474 -25.36 -32.23 14.76
CA THR A 474 -25.59 -33.64 15.11
C THR A 474 -26.40 -33.85 16.39
N GLY A 475 -26.72 -32.79 17.12
CA GLY A 475 -27.36 -32.87 18.44
C GLY A 475 -26.47 -33.54 19.49
N GLN A 476 -25.15 -33.53 19.29
CA GLN A 476 -24.17 -34.06 20.23
C GLN A 476 -23.60 -32.90 21.05
N THR A 477 -23.26 -33.15 22.31
CA THR A 477 -22.62 -32.14 23.17
C THR A 477 -21.45 -32.77 23.87
N ALA A 478 -20.29 -32.09 23.85
CA ALA A 478 -19.13 -32.56 24.58
C ALA A 478 -19.37 -32.54 26.11
N PRO A 479 -18.66 -33.39 26.87
CA PRO A 479 -18.66 -33.31 28.33
C PRO A 479 -18.29 -31.91 28.83
N LYS A 480 -18.87 -31.51 29.95
CA LYS A 480 -18.74 -30.17 30.53
C LYS A 480 -17.29 -29.77 30.81
N ASP A 481 -16.47 -30.69 31.32
CA ASP A 481 -15.03 -30.51 31.55
C ASP A 481 -14.27 -30.23 30.25
N VAL A 482 -14.65 -30.90 29.15
CA VAL A 482 -14.07 -30.66 27.83
C VAL A 482 -14.46 -29.28 27.30
N LEU A 483 -15.73 -28.89 27.44
CA LEU A 483 -16.20 -27.55 27.04
C LEU A 483 -15.46 -26.44 27.81
N THR A 484 -15.28 -26.62 29.11
CA THR A 484 -14.54 -25.69 29.97
C THR A 484 -13.08 -25.59 29.54
N ALA A 485 -12.41 -26.71 29.26
CA ALA A 485 -11.02 -26.72 28.82
C ALA A 485 -10.83 -26.14 27.40
N ARG A 486 -11.83 -26.26 26.52
CA ARG A 486 -11.85 -25.62 25.20
C ARG A 486 -12.04 -24.11 25.31
N ALA A 487 -12.93 -23.63 26.18
CA ALA A 487 -13.08 -22.20 26.47
C ALA A 487 -11.74 -21.60 26.96
N ALA A 488 -11.04 -22.27 27.87
CA ALA A 488 -9.71 -21.85 28.31
C ALA A 488 -8.67 -21.83 27.16
N ALA A 489 -8.78 -22.72 26.17
CA ALA A 489 -7.93 -22.68 24.99
C ALA A 489 -8.16 -21.44 24.12
N VAL A 490 -9.43 -21.03 23.95
CA VAL A 490 -9.80 -19.78 23.26
C VAL A 490 -9.32 -18.56 24.05
N GLU A 491 -9.43 -18.56 25.38
CA GLU A 491 -8.93 -17.47 26.21
C GLU A 491 -7.39 -17.38 26.19
N ARG A 492 -6.67 -18.51 26.09
CA ARG A 492 -5.22 -18.49 25.87
C ARG A 492 -4.87 -17.88 24.51
N GLU A 493 -5.62 -18.21 23.46
CA GLU A 493 -5.47 -17.57 22.15
C GLU A 493 -5.78 -16.08 22.21
N ARG A 494 -6.79 -15.65 22.97
CA ARG A 494 -7.08 -14.23 23.21
C ARG A 494 -5.89 -13.49 23.81
N ILE A 495 -5.24 -14.06 24.82
CA ILE A 495 -4.02 -13.48 25.41
C ILE A 495 -2.92 -13.36 24.35
N ALA A 496 -2.64 -14.45 23.62
CA ALA A 496 -1.60 -14.45 22.59
C ALA A 496 -1.89 -13.45 21.46
N SER A 497 -3.14 -13.38 20.98
CA SER A 497 -3.56 -12.44 19.95
C SER A 497 -3.40 -10.99 20.39
N HIS A 498 -3.87 -10.64 21.58
CA HIS A 498 -3.76 -9.27 22.10
C HIS A 498 -2.31 -8.85 22.35
N LEU A 499 -1.44 -9.77 22.78
CA LEU A 499 -0.01 -9.51 22.90
C LEU A 499 0.68 -9.36 21.53
N ASN A 500 0.26 -10.13 20.52
CA ASN A 500 0.75 -9.97 19.15
C ASN A 500 0.35 -8.61 18.56
N TRP A 501 -0.91 -8.20 18.76
CA TRP A 501 -1.39 -6.89 18.38
C TRP A 501 -0.62 -5.76 19.09
N LEU A 502 -0.41 -5.88 20.40
CA LEU A 502 0.41 -4.94 21.17
C LEU A 502 1.85 -4.87 20.63
N ALA A 503 2.40 -6.00 20.18
CA ALA A 503 3.73 -6.05 19.59
C ALA A 503 3.80 -5.21 18.30
N GLY A 504 2.81 -5.35 17.42
CA GLY A 504 2.66 -4.56 16.19
C GLY A 504 2.45 -3.07 16.48
N LEU A 505 1.45 -2.75 17.29
CA LEU A 505 1.10 -1.37 17.66
C LEU A 505 2.28 -0.64 18.31
N ALA A 506 2.99 -1.29 19.25
CA ALA A 506 4.16 -0.71 19.88
C ALA A 506 5.28 -0.43 18.89
N ARG A 507 5.48 -1.31 17.90
CA ARG A 507 6.50 -1.11 16.87
C ARG A 507 6.14 0.08 15.98
N GLN A 508 4.89 0.18 15.54
CA GLN A 508 4.38 1.32 14.76
C GLN A 508 4.49 2.64 15.52
N ALA A 509 4.21 2.62 16.83
CA ALA A 509 4.36 3.78 17.71
C ALA A 509 5.84 4.19 17.96
N GLY A 510 6.82 3.46 17.43
CA GLY A 510 8.26 3.69 17.64
C GLY A 510 8.81 3.10 18.94
N LEU A 511 8.05 2.23 19.62
CA LEU A 511 8.36 1.61 20.90
C LEU A 511 8.84 0.17 20.73
N ALA A 512 9.82 -0.05 19.84
CA ALA A 512 10.32 -1.39 19.49
C ALA A 512 10.69 -2.28 20.70
N PRO A 513 11.33 -1.79 21.79
CA PRO A 513 11.60 -2.63 22.96
C PRO A 513 10.34 -3.17 23.66
N LEU A 514 9.26 -2.38 23.70
CA LEU A 514 7.97 -2.83 24.23
C LEU A 514 7.39 -3.90 23.31
N GLY A 515 7.44 -3.66 21.99
CA GLY A 515 6.93 -4.62 21.01
C GLY A 515 7.65 -5.98 21.06
N ARG A 516 8.98 -5.98 21.22
CA ARG A 516 9.77 -7.22 21.41
C ARG A 516 9.37 -7.99 22.65
N ARG A 517 9.16 -7.30 23.77
CA ARG A 517 8.73 -7.93 25.02
C ARG A 517 7.33 -8.52 24.90
N ALA A 518 6.42 -7.86 24.18
CA ALA A 518 5.09 -8.37 23.91
C ALA A 518 5.13 -9.63 23.03
N ALA A 519 5.88 -9.61 21.92
CA ALA A 519 6.06 -10.79 21.05
C ALA A 519 6.70 -11.98 21.79
N ALA A 520 7.75 -11.74 22.59
CA ALA A 520 8.36 -12.82 23.38
C ALA A 520 7.39 -13.41 24.42
N MET A 521 6.51 -12.58 25.01
CA MET A 521 5.51 -13.05 25.95
C MET A 521 4.40 -13.84 25.26
N GLU A 522 3.95 -13.35 24.11
CA GLU A 522 2.99 -14.02 23.22
C GLU A 522 3.45 -15.43 22.88
N HIS A 523 4.69 -15.59 22.38
CA HIS A 523 5.26 -16.88 22.02
C HIS A 523 5.26 -17.88 23.19
N ARG A 524 5.60 -17.41 24.40
CA ARG A 524 5.61 -18.24 25.62
C ARG A 524 4.22 -18.69 26.04
N VAL A 525 3.20 -17.88 25.80
CA VAL A 525 1.81 -18.17 26.19
C VAL A 525 1.10 -19.05 25.16
N ARG A 526 1.40 -18.89 23.86
CA ARG A 526 0.68 -19.54 22.75
C ARG A 526 0.45 -21.04 22.93
N THR A 527 1.45 -21.76 23.41
CA THR A 527 1.39 -23.22 23.61
C THR A 527 1.37 -23.63 25.08
N ALA A 528 1.35 -22.67 26.01
CA ALA A 528 1.44 -22.93 27.44
C ALA A 528 0.23 -23.70 27.98
N LYS A 529 0.48 -24.59 28.92
CA LYS A 529 -0.56 -25.22 29.75
C LYS A 529 -1.09 -24.24 30.81
N ALA A 530 -2.17 -24.60 31.49
CA ALA A 530 -2.83 -23.70 32.44
C ALA A 530 -1.92 -23.28 33.61
N ASP A 531 -1.14 -24.21 34.15
CA ASP A 531 -0.12 -23.96 35.17
C ASP A 531 1.01 -23.06 34.65
N GLU A 532 1.50 -23.32 33.44
CA GLU A 532 2.52 -22.50 32.79
C GLU A 532 2.02 -21.06 32.51
N VAL A 533 0.75 -20.88 32.13
CA VAL A 533 0.11 -19.56 31.98
C VAL A 533 0.06 -18.84 33.34
N ALA A 534 -0.31 -19.53 34.40
CA ALA A 534 -0.35 -18.98 35.75
C ALA A 534 1.05 -18.51 36.22
N GLU A 535 2.11 -19.27 35.92
CA GLU A 535 3.50 -18.86 36.18
C GLU A 535 3.89 -17.56 35.44
N GLN A 536 3.28 -17.30 34.26
CA GLN A 536 3.53 -16.09 33.48
C GLN A 536 2.68 -14.89 33.88
N ALA A 537 1.56 -15.09 34.58
CA ALA A 537 0.57 -14.06 34.87
C ALA A 537 1.19 -12.77 35.41
N THR A 538 2.07 -12.86 36.42
CA THR A 538 2.74 -11.68 37.00
C THR A 538 3.58 -10.90 35.98
N SER A 539 4.29 -11.61 35.11
CA SER A 539 5.12 -10.99 34.07
C SER A 539 4.27 -10.34 32.97
N ILE A 540 3.15 -10.97 32.60
CA ILE A 540 2.17 -10.42 31.66
C ILE A 540 1.55 -9.14 32.24
N THR A 541 0.99 -9.19 33.45
CA THR A 541 0.39 -8.02 34.10
C THR A 541 1.38 -6.88 34.26
N SER A 542 2.65 -7.18 34.57
CA SER A 542 3.71 -6.17 34.62
C SER A 542 3.98 -5.51 33.27
N LEU A 543 3.94 -6.27 32.16
CA LEU A 543 4.06 -5.74 30.81
C LEU A 543 2.86 -4.82 30.47
N LEU A 544 1.64 -5.24 30.79
CA LEU A 544 0.42 -4.44 30.55
C LEU A 544 0.47 -3.14 31.33
N HIS A 545 0.88 -3.18 32.61
CA HIS A 545 1.04 -1.98 33.42
C HIS A 545 2.07 -1.01 32.81
N VAL A 546 3.17 -1.53 32.24
CA VAL A 546 4.15 -0.70 31.53
C VAL A 546 3.56 -0.09 30.26
N ALA A 547 2.83 -0.88 29.45
CA ALA A 547 2.20 -0.39 28.24
C ALA A 547 1.22 0.75 28.54
N LEU A 548 0.37 0.58 29.55
CA LEU A 548 -0.66 1.55 29.93
C LEU A 548 -0.10 2.81 30.61
N ASN A 549 0.88 2.67 31.51
CA ASN A 549 1.22 3.74 32.46
C ASN A 549 2.66 4.26 32.37
N ARG A 550 3.59 3.48 31.83
CA ARG A 550 5.03 3.79 31.87
C ARG A 550 5.68 3.94 30.51
N SER A 551 4.87 3.91 29.45
CA SER A 551 5.31 4.04 28.07
C SER A 551 4.79 5.33 27.45
N LEU A 552 5.23 5.64 26.22
CA LEU A 552 4.70 6.77 25.45
C LEU A 552 3.39 6.43 24.71
N MET A 553 2.76 5.28 24.99
CA MET A 553 1.47 4.92 24.37
C MET A 553 0.37 5.92 24.72
N GLY A 554 0.30 6.40 25.96
CA GLY A 554 -0.67 7.42 26.41
C GLY A 554 -0.73 8.62 25.45
N PRO A 555 0.35 9.42 25.39
CA PRO A 555 0.43 10.58 24.50
C PRO A 555 0.30 10.27 23.01
N LYS A 556 0.55 9.02 22.57
CA LYS A 556 0.51 8.60 21.16
C LYS A 556 -0.82 8.01 20.71
N LEU A 557 -1.76 7.75 21.61
CA LEU A 557 -3.02 7.05 21.30
C LEU A 557 -4.25 7.80 21.82
N THR A 558 -4.12 8.62 22.86
CA THR A 558 -5.25 9.37 23.42
C THR A 558 -5.83 10.35 22.40
N GLY A 559 -7.14 10.31 22.22
CA GLY A 559 -7.91 11.14 21.30
C GLY A 559 -7.88 10.69 19.83
N ILE A 560 -7.06 9.71 19.48
CA ILE A 560 -6.90 9.26 18.08
C ILE A 560 -7.95 8.21 17.75
N GLY A 561 -8.64 8.38 16.61
CA GLY A 561 -9.55 7.37 16.08
C GLY A 561 -10.75 7.10 16.98
N THR A 562 -11.42 8.12 17.50
CA THR A 562 -12.63 7.94 18.31
C THR A 562 -13.74 7.31 17.45
N LEU A 563 -14.23 6.13 17.84
CA LEU A 563 -15.30 5.41 17.15
C LEU A 563 -16.41 5.02 18.12
N GLN A 564 -17.62 5.51 17.87
CA GLN A 564 -18.82 5.21 18.68
C GLN A 564 -19.82 4.29 17.96
N GLY A 565 -19.62 4.06 16.65
CA GLY A 565 -20.53 3.32 15.78
C GLY A 565 -20.31 1.82 15.70
N ALA A 566 -19.26 1.28 16.32
CA ALA A 566 -19.02 -0.16 16.36
C ALA A 566 -20.03 -0.85 17.28
N SER A 567 -20.66 -1.93 16.80
CA SER A 567 -21.75 -2.62 17.51
C SER A 567 -21.30 -3.83 18.33
N GLU A 568 -20.17 -4.46 17.98
CA GLU A 568 -19.72 -5.71 18.58
C GLU A 568 -18.19 -5.77 18.79
N GLY A 569 -17.76 -6.73 19.60
CA GLY A 569 -16.35 -7.03 19.85
C GLY A 569 -15.61 -6.01 20.73
N PRO A 570 -14.29 -6.16 20.87
CA PRO A 570 -13.47 -5.28 21.71
C PRO A 570 -13.52 -3.81 21.30
N VAL A 571 -13.73 -3.52 20.00
CA VAL A 571 -13.83 -2.14 19.51
C VAL A 571 -15.11 -1.48 20.02
N ALA A 572 -16.24 -2.18 20.03
CA ALA A 572 -17.49 -1.67 20.59
C ALA A 572 -17.42 -1.54 22.12
N ARG A 573 -16.82 -2.52 22.81
CA ARG A 573 -16.61 -2.47 24.26
C ARG A 573 -15.70 -1.32 24.70
N ALA A 574 -14.74 -0.91 23.87
CA ALA A 574 -13.93 0.27 24.11
C ALA A 574 -14.73 1.59 24.05
N ALA A 575 -15.95 1.57 23.50
CA ALA A 575 -16.86 2.71 23.37
C ALA A 575 -18.14 2.56 24.21
N GLY A 576 -18.13 1.70 25.24
CA GLY A 576 -19.20 1.57 26.22
C GLY A 576 -20.26 0.52 25.89
N HIS A 577 -20.16 -0.15 24.74
CA HIS A 577 -21.14 -1.16 24.34
C HIS A 577 -20.74 -2.54 24.87
N ALA A 578 -21.42 -3.02 25.90
CA ALA A 578 -21.13 -4.29 26.57
C ALA A 578 -21.50 -5.57 25.77
N SER A 579 -21.63 -5.47 24.44
CA SER A 579 -21.93 -6.61 23.57
C SER A 579 -20.74 -7.57 23.51
N ASP A 580 -20.94 -8.83 23.92
CA ASP A 580 -19.93 -9.88 23.93
C ASP A 580 -20.62 -11.24 23.85
N ALA A 581 -20.27 -12.08 22.85
CA ALA A 581 -20.93 -13.37 22.66
C ALA A 581 -20.62 -14.41 23.77
N ARG A 582 -19.68 -14.11 24.68
CA ARG A 582 -19.43 -14.93 25.88
C ARG A 582 -20.48 -14.70 26.97
N HIS A 583 -21.17 -13.57 26.95
CA HIS A 583 -22.21 -13.29 27.94
C HIS A 583 -23.46 -14.13 27.64
N GLY A 584 -23.90 -14.94 28.61
CA GLY A 584 -25.00 -15.89 28.41
C GLY A 584 -24.58 -17.20 27.72
N ASP A 585 -23.28 -17.41 27.48
CA ASP A 585 -22.73 -18.72 27.18
C ASP A 585 -22.61 -19.49 28.50
N GLY A 586 -23.31 -20.61 28.61
CA GLY A 586 -23.40 -21.36 29.87
C GLY A 586 -22.05 -21.86 30.43
N VAL A 587 -21.01 -21.99 29.60
CA VAL A 587 -19.65 -22.31 30.08
C VAL A 587 -18.98 -21.08 30.69
N TYR A 588 -19.09 -19.93 30.01
CA TYR A 588 -18.50 -18.68 30.50
C TYR A 588 -19.24 -18.13 31.73
N ASP A 589 -20.56 -18.28 31.80
CA ASP A 589 -21.37 -17.91 32.98
C ASP A 589 -20.88 -18.65 34.24
N GLU A 590 -20.53 -19.93 34.11
CA GLU A 590 -20.02 -20.73 35.23
C GLU A 590 -18.57 -20.42 35.59
N LEU A 591 -17.77 -19.96 34.62
CA LEU A 591 -16.42 -19.43 34.86
C LEU A 591 -16.44 -18.02 35.46
N GLY A 592 -17.62 -17.40 35.61
CA GLY A 592 -17.78 -16.06 36.19
C GLY A 592 -17.37 -14.94 35.23
N PHE A 593 -17.52 -15.15 33.92
CA PHE A 593 -17.27 -14.11 32.93
C PHE A 593 -18.30 -12.97 33.03
N GLU A 594 -17.80 -11.73 32.97
CA GLU A 594 -18.63 -10.52 32.90
C GLU A 594 -18.03 -9.56 31.86
N PRO A 595 -18.84 -8.97 30.96
CA PRO A 595 -18.35 -7.99 30.01
C PRO A 595 -17.70 -6.78 30.69
N ILE A 596 -16.52 -6.41 30.19
CA ILE A 596 -15.78 -5.22 30.61
C ILE A 596 -15.81 -4.18 29.49
N THR A 597 -16.03 -2.91 29.85
CA THR A 597 -16.11 -1.80 28.88
C THR A 597 -15.18 -0.64 29.27
N GLN A 598 -14.88 0.19 28.28
CA GLN A 598 -14.33 1.54 28.42
C GLN A 598 -15.32 2.53 27.82
N ASP A 599 -15.08 3.84 27.91
CA ASP A 599 -16.07 4.84 27.49
C ASP A 599 -15.62 5.71 26.31
N GLU A 600 -14.30 5.84 26.09
CA GLU A 600 -13.80 6.87 25.17
C GLU A 600 -13.84 6.49 23.69
N GLY A 601 -13.76 5.20 23.34
CA GLY A 601 -13.82 4.72 21.95
C GLY A 601 -12.59 5.05 21.09
N ASP A 602 -11.58 5.70 21.65
CA ASP A 602 -10.32 6.06 20.99
C ASP A 602 -9.30 4.90 21.00
N ALA A 603 -8.15 5.09 20.34
CA ALA A 603 -7.10 4.08 20.26
C ALA A 603 -6.53 3.70 21.64
N MET A 604 -6.54 4.62 22.61
CA MET A 604 -6.12 4.35 23.99
C MET A 604 -7.15 3.47 24.73
N ALA A 605 -8.44 3.75 24.59
CA ALA A 605 -9.51 2.92 25.13
C ALA A 605 -9.45 1.50 24.55
N ARG A 606 -9.16 1.35 23.26
CA ARG A 606 -8.94 0.02 22.64
C ARG A 606 -7.72 -0.72 23.21
N LEU A 607 -6.65 -0.02 23.56
CA LEU A 607 -5.50 -0.60 24.26
C LEU A 607 -5.89 -1.04 25.69
N ARG A 608 -6.60 -0.20 26.44
CA ARG A 608 -7.10 -0.53 27.78
C ARG A 608 -8.02 -1.73 27.75
N GLN A 609 -8.96 -1.75 26.81
CA GLN A 609 -9.91 -2.85 26.62
C GLN A 609 -9.17 -4.18 26.42
N ARG A 610 -8.20 -4.24 25.51
CA ARG A 610 -7.42 -5.46 25.27
C ARG A 610 -6.56 -5.86 26.47
N CYS A 611 -5.98 -4.90 27.20
CA CYS A 611 -5.24 -5.19 28.44
C CYS A 611 -6.16 -5.77 29.52
N ALA A 612 -7.37 -5.24 29.66
CA ALA A 612 -8.37 -5.72 30.61
C ALA A 612 -8.88 -7.12 30.21
N GLU A 613 -9.08 -7.37 28.91
CA GLU A 613 -9.42 -8.71 28.42
C GLU A 613 -8.31 -9.72 28.69
N ILE A 614 -7.02 -9.37 28.49
CA ILE A 614 -5.91 -10.25 28.88
C ILE A 614 -5.98 -10.60 30.37
N ALA A 615 -6.22 -9.61 31.24
CA ALA A 615 -6.31 -9.84 32.67
C ALA A 615 -7.47 -10.79 33.02
N GLN A 616 -8.65 -10.58 32.44
CA GLN A 616 -9.79 -11.46 32.64
C GLN A 616 -9.56 -12.87 32.08
N SER A 617 -8.92 -13.01 30.91
CA SER A 617 -8.56 -14.31 30.34
C SER A 617 -7.62 -15.10 31.25
N LEU A 618 -6.68 -14.44 31.96
CA LEU A 618 -5.83 -15.10 32.95
C LEU A 618 -6.65 -15.69 34.09
N ASP A 619 -7.64 -14.93 34.60
CA ASP A 619 -8.53 -15.39 35.67
C ASP A 619 -9.42 -16.55 35.20
N LEU A 620 -10.00 -16.46 34.00
CA LEU A 620 -10.83 -17.52 33.40
C LEU A 620 -10.05 -18.82 33.18
N ILE A 621 -8.79 -18.74 32.72
CA ILE A 621 -7.93 -19.91 32.55
C ILE A 621 -7.59 -20.54 33.91
N ALA A 622 -7.34 -19.70 34.93
CA ALA A 622 -7.07 -20.17 36.28
C ALA A 622 -8.28 -20.91 36.87
N GLU A 623 -9.49 -20.38 36.69
CA GLU A 623 -10.74 -21.02 37.14
C GLU A 623 -11.03 -22.31 36.38
N ALA A 624 -10.80 -22.34 35.06
CA ALA A 624 -10.98 -23.53 34.24
C ALA A 624 -10.01 -24.68 34.62
N GLY A 625 -8.80 -24.34 35.09
CA GLY A 625 -7.80 -25.28 35.61
C GLY A 625 -7.12 -26.19 34.56
N ALA A 626 -7.65 -26.28 33.35
CA ALA A 626 -7.08 -27.05 32.25
C ALA A 626 -7.34 -26.38 30.90
N ILE A 627 -6.43 -26.62 29.94
CA ILE A 627 -6.56 -26.15 28.56
C ILE A 627 -6.55 -27.36 27.63
N ALA A 628 -7.53 -27.44 26.74
CA ALA A 628 -7.62 -28.47 25.71
C ALA A 628 -7.86 -27.85 24.34
N ILE A 629 -6.96 -28.10 23.39
CA ILE A 629 -7.19 -27.69 22.00
C ILE A 629 -8.46 -28.38 21.48
N PRO A 630 -9.40 -27.66 20.83
CA PRO A 630 -10.58 -28.26 20.24
C PRO A 630 -10.19 -29.32 19.20
N VAL A 631 -10.61 -30.54 19.46
CA VAL A 631 -10.51 -31.68 18.54
C VAL A 631 -11.90 -31.98 18.02
N MET A 632 -12.01 -32.22 16.70
CA MET A 632 -13.30 -32.43 16.07
C MET A 632 -14.03 -33.64 16.68
N PRO A 633 -15.33 -33.50 16.97
CA PRO A 633 -16.13 -34.63 17.42
C PRO A 633 -16.19 -35.69 16.32
N ARG A 634 -16.26 -36.97 16.70
CA ARG A 634 -16.64 -38.05 15.79
C ARG A 634 -18.15 -37.99 15.51
N ALA A 635 -18.57 -36.91 14.88
CA ALA A 635 -19.95 -36.66 14.48
C ALA A 635 -20.39 -37.74 13.48
N LYS A 636 -21.52 -38.40 13.78
CA LYS A 636 -22.20 -39.34 12.89
C LYS A 636 -23.62 -38.83 12.72
N GLY A 637 -23.89 -38.21 11.58
CA GLY A 637 -25.20 -37.67 11.31
C GLY A 637 -25.16 -36.60 10.24
N ASP A 638 -26.33 -36.38 9.66
CA ASP A 638 -26.60 -35.32 8.71
C ASP A 638 -27.41 -34.25 9.41
N GLY A 639 -27.20 -32.99 9.05
CA GLY A 639 -27.90 -31.89 9.69
C GLY A 639 -27.29 -30.54 9.39
N HIS A 640 -27.96 -29.50 9.87
CA HIS A 640 -27.49 -28.13 9.83
C HIS A 640 -27.16 -27.69 11.25
N GLY A 641 -25.96 -27.15 11.44
CA GLY A 641 -25.51 -26.57 12.69
C GLY A 641 -25.12 -25.12 12.50
N MET A 642 -25.38 -24.34 13.53
CA MET A 642 -24.99 -22.93 13.62
C MET A 642 -24.35 -22.71 14.99
N ALA A 643 -23.21 -22.04 15.01
CA ALA A 643 -22.55 -21.64 16.25
C ALA A 643 -21.98 -20.23 16.12
N THR A 644 -21.97 -19.50 17.23
CA THR A 644 -21.31 -18.21 17.37
C THR A 644 -20.28 -18.30 18.48
N LEU A 645 -19.13 -17.66 18.28
CA LEU A 645 -18.02 -17.61 19.23
C LEU A 645 -17.42 -16.20 19.26
N GLU A 646 -17.14 -15.67 20.44
CA GLU A 646 -16.38 -14.42 20.59
C GLU A 646 -14.89 -14.67 20.33
N THR A 647 -14.39 -14.35 19.14
CA THR A 647 -12.95 -14.38 18.84
C THR A 647 -12.21 -13.23 19.55
N PRO A 648 -10.87 -13.18 19.52
CA PRO A 648 -10.13 -12.01 20.02
C PRO A 648 -10.49 -10.69 19.34
N ARG A 649 -11.12 -10.71 18.15
CA ARG A 649 -11.47 -9.52 17.36
C ARG A 649 -12.97 -9.22 17.29
N GLY A 650 -13.79 -10.05 17.92
CA GLY A 650 -15.25 -9.95 17.92
C GLY A 650 -15.95 -11.25 17.55
N PRO A 651 -17.29 -11.26 17.45
CA PRO A 651 -18.05 -12.47 17.20
C PRO A 651 -17.81 -13.03 15.79
N ALA A 652 -17.63 -14.34 15.70
CA ALA A 652 -17.65 -15.09 14.46
C ALA A 652 -18.75 -16.15 14.50
N THR A 653 -19.50 -16.28 13.41
CA THR A 653 -20.62 -17.22 13.29
C THR A 653 -20.38 -18.17 12.12
N LEU A 654 -20.45 -19.46 12.39
CA LEU A 654 -20.32 -20.50 11.37
C LEU A 654 -21.64 -21.23 11.19
N HIS A 655 -22.11 -21.25 9.95
CA HIS A 655 -23.13 -22.17 9.46
C HIS A 655 -22.46 -23.36 8.80
N LEU A 656 -22.85 -24.57 9.18
CA LEU A 656 -22.27 -25.83 8.71
C LEU A 656 -23.40 -26.80 8.35
N THR A 657 -23.34 -27.39 7.16
CA THR A 657 -24.25 -28.47 6.76
C THR A 657 -23.48 -29.75 6.53
N LEU A 658 -23.94 -30.84 7.15
CA LEU A 658 -23.36 -32.18 7.05
C LEU A 658 -24.27 -33.09 6.23
N LYS A 659 -23.66 -33.83 5.29
CA LYS A 659 -24.30 -34.88 4.48
C LYS A 659 -23.37 -36.07 4.35
N GLY A 660 -23.83 -37.26 4.74
CA GLY A 660 -23.00 -38.47 4.78
C GLY A 660 -21.79 -38.32 5.71
N GLY A 661 -21.87 -37.48 6.74
CA GLY A 661 -20.73 -37.16 7.63
C GLY A 661 -19.65 -36.28 7.01
N MET A 662 -19.86 -35.75 5.80
CA MET A 662 -18.98 -34.79 5.13
C MET A 662 -19.58 -33.38 5.16
N VAL A 663 -18.72 -32.38 5.12
CA VAL A 663 -19.12 -30.97 5.06
C VAL A 663 -19.63 -30.66 3.66
N SER A 664 -20.92 -30.39 3.51
CA SER A 664 -21.52 -30.12 2.19
C SER A 664 -21.58 -28.64 1.83
N SER A 665 -21.79 -27.77 2.83
CA SER A 665 -21.81 -26.32 2.64
C SER A 665 -21.51 -25.61 3.94
N THR A 666 -20.87 -24.45 3.82
CA THR A 666 -20.47 -23.61 4.94
C THR A 666 -20.63 -22.14 4.63
N HIS A 667 -20.81 -21.33 5.67
CA HIS A 667 -20.75 -19.88 5.58
C HIS A 667 -20.20 -19.32 6.90
N LEU A 668 -19.17 -18.48 6.82
CA LEU A 668 -18.48 -17.94 7.99
C LEU A 668 -18.62 -16.41 8.03
N THR A 669 -19.44 -15.91 8.95
CA THR A 669 -19.49 -14.48 9.23
C THR A 669 -18.42 -14.10 10.26
N THR A 670 -17.64 -13.06 9.99
CA THR A 670 -16.54 -12.57 10.85
C THR A 670 -16.67 -11.06 11.07
N PRO A 671 -15.99 -10.46 12.05
CA PRO A 671 -16.16 -9.04 12.36
C PRO A 671 -15.45 -8.10 11.36
N PHE A 672 -14.62 -8.63 10.44
CA PHE A 672 -13.78 -7.78 9.57
C PHE A 672 -14.59 -6.82 8.71
N ALA A 673 -15.59 -7.31 7.96
CA ALA A 673 -16.31 -6.48 7.00
C ALA A 673 -17.04 -5.31 7.68
N ALA A 674 -17.67 -5.58 8.84
CA ALA A 674 -18.35 -4.56 9.63
C ALA A 674 -17.37 -3.51 10.18
N LEU A 675 -16.23 -3.93 10.72
CA LEU A 675 -15.22 -3.01 11.24
C LEU A 675 -14.53 -2.20 10.14
N ALA A 676 -14.20 -2.84 9.00
CA ALA A 676 -13.56 -2.20 7.86
C ALA A 676 -14.44 -1.09 7.24
N ALA A 677 -15.76 -1.27 7.26
CA ALA A 677 -16.72 -0.28 6.77
C ALA A 677 -16.68 1.06 7.54
N HIS A 678 -16.23 1.05 8.81
CA HIS A 678 -16.09 2.28 9.59
C HIS A 678 -14.81 3.06 9.28
N VAL A 679 -13.82 2.44 8.64
CA VAL A 679 -12.49 3.05 8.52
C VAL A 679 -12.48 4.34 7.69
N PRO A 680 -13.16 4.44 6.53
CA PRO A 680 -13.15 5.68 5.74
C PRO A 680 -13.64 6.89 6.53
N ASP A 681 -14.72 6.73 7.30
CA ASP A 681 -15.25 7.80 8.15
C ASP A 681 -14.37 8.04 9.38
N LEU A 682 -13.77 6.98 9.94
CA LEU A 682 -12.92 7.05 11.12
C LEU A 682 -11.69 7.93 10.91
N ILE A 683 -11.05 7.85 9.74
CA ILE A 683 -9.77 8.52 9.48
C ILE A 683 -9.90 9.79 8.65
N LYS A 684 -11.12 10.16 8.28
CA LYS A 684 -11.38 11.32 7.44
C LYS A 684 -10.85 12.59 8.09
N GLN A 685 -10.11 13.40 7.33
CA GLN A 685 -9.42 14.62 7.77
C GLN A 685 -8.40 14.42 8.91
N MET A 686 -7.97 13.19 9.17
CA MET A 686 -6.85 12.93 10.08
C MET A 686 -5.53 13.08 9.33
N GLU A 687 -4.52 13.57 10.04
CA GLU A 687 -3.13 13.46 9.63
C GLU A 687 -2.77 11.98 9.37
N LEU A 688 -1.96 11.72 8.35
CA LEU A 688 -1.64 10.36 7.90
C LEU A 688 -1.10 9.47 9.03
N ALA A 689 -0.26 10.02 9.91
CA ALA A 689 0.29 9.27 11.05
C ALA A 689 -0.78 8.84 12.06
N ASP A 690 -1.75 9.71 12.32
CA ASP A 690 -2.87 9.44 13.22
C ASP A 690 -3.88 8.49 12.57
N ALA A 691 -4.13 8.64 11.27
CA ALA A 691 -4.95 7.72 10.47
C ALA A 691 -4.40 6.29 10.55
N LEU A 692 -3.10 6.09 10.27
CA LEU A 692 -2.46 4.77 10.36
C LEU A 692 -2.53 4.21 11.79
N THR A 693 -2.42 5.05 12.80
CA THR A 693 -2.51 4.65 14.22
C THR A 693 -3.95 4.25 14.58
N ALA A 694 -4.95 4.99 14.12
CA ALA A 694 -6.36 4.68 14.31
C ALA A 694 -6.71 3.32 13.69
N ILE A 695 -6.22 3.04 12.47
CA ILE A 695 -6.44 1.76 11.77
C ILE A 695 -5.76 0.62 12.50
N ALA A 696 -4.48 0.76 12.85
CA ALA A 696 -3.74 -0.25 13.59
C ALA A 696 -4.44 -0.59 14.91
N SER A 697 -5.07 0.39 15.56
CA SER A 697 -5.78 0.17 16.82
C SER A 697 -7.07 -0.66 16.70
N LEU A 698 -7.62 -0.82 15.49
CA LEU A 698 -8.81 -1.66 15.24
C LEU A 698 -8.50 -3.15 15.30
N ASP A 699 -7.25 -3.58 15.04
CA ASP A 699 -6.84 -4.99 14.95
C ASP A 699 -7.66 -5.77 13.90
N LEU A 700 -7.81 -5.18 12.71
CA LEU A 700 -8.52 -5.82 11.61
C LEU A 700 -7.86 -7.16 11.25
N ASP A 701 -8.66 -8.15 10.85
CA ASP A 701 -8.20 -9.44 10.33
C ASP A 701 -8.53 -9.56 8.84
N PRO A 702 -7.61 -9.15 7.93
CA PRO A 702 -7.82 -9.19 6.49
C PRO A 702 -8.06 -10.59 5.93
N TRP A 703 -7.61 -11.64 6.64
CA TRP A 703 -7.73 -13.03 6.20
C TRP A 703 -9.15 -13.57 6.38
N SER A 704 -9.93 -12.89 7.22
CA SER A 704 -11.31 -13.24 7.54
C SER A 704 -12.35 -12.50 6.69
N ALA A 705 -11.93 -11.75 5.66
CA ALA A 705 -12.74 -10.73 5.00
C ALA A 705 -13.97 -11.21 4.23
N SER A 706 -14.01 -12.46 3.77
CA SER A 706 -15.12 -12.96 2.95
C SER A 706 -15.19 -14.50 2.97
N GLN A 707 -15.70 -15.13 4.03
CA GLN A 707 -15.81 -16.61 4.10
C GLN A 707 -17.23 -17.16 4.26
#